data_AF-A0A819LYT8-F1
#
_entry.id   AF-A0A819LYT8-F1
#
_cell.length_a   1.000
_cell.length_b   1.000
_cell.length_c   1.000
_cell.angle_alpha   90.00
_cell.angle_beta   90.00
_cell.angle_gamma   90.00
#
_symmetry.space_group_name_H-M   'P 1'
#
loop_
_entity.id
_entity.type
_entity.pdbx_description
1 polymer ?
#
loop_
_entity_poly.entity_id
_entity_poly.type
_entity_poly.pdbx_seq_one_letter_code
_entity_poly.pdbx_strand_id
1 'polypeptide(L)'
;MSNMSLGWICLLLAIFFPVVNGSMARGVNGGNDCLICTLVLGVVENLSIVYNESIVESLERTCNYLPPQFKIYCKEAVEFLGPIIIDGFEKKETPDVICHGLKICTDAAGHECRLFPPRISSRISLAQSGSNLRDRHPEIRSLLTSTACTIPGIKEICRILENVFKSHVPLVDFDGDHFGIESSLRGSSWRGKDCNDLSRRVRPGARSVNGDAIVDENCNGIFGMDSTTGRPWEEEFCNDTQRLGIAVLGDSISAHFHIPEQWIDARQISVAAFEHLLFIIENELDWPQLSGVTGHMNITWPNIEGPTRSLYSRLFALDHCNHRDYQNIAVNGANSNNILNISKTLTRDQQNDVPLLVIYSLVGNDVCNGHEDTFAHMTTVEEMLNNTLKNLAYLDTVLPKGSHVLTTGLANGSLLYQLLHDRIHPIGHVGPPITYEHLYSYLMCLQKSPCNGWLSSNDTVRQMTTQRAVDLSDAVRNATYSYSPRNFDVAYLDFPFDAAIKEWEAQGGEAWQLIEAVDGFHINQFGHGVTSDILWQWLQANKPHWLPPLNPHNADIERTQIIYLNGVQDTNRSSAGPYLGGSGAINIGNYFNGSNNTYDGYIDQVTLYMNARSASDILSDATFSTWHSFDCGISFDSGPYRISGTANNVTLASGRVGQGLSFNSSSSYYKLYGFATIGAANYPYSISLWIQRTSTGGGSLVHISAQSGGGGWCTDFMGFSSSGQLIGSSYSTAVTDVIGPVLSVNVWTHVATTFSTTNGVRLYVNGSLIGSTGAMIYSASGAINTVTLGSSRAASCGTNSIVAGTFYGYLDEFRLYSRELSAADVTALANP
;
A
#
# COMPACT_ATOMS: atom_id res chain seq x y z
N MET A 1 5.88 -6.29 34.58
CA MET A 1 4.82 -5.26 34.54
C MET A 1 5.38 -4.16 33.67
N SER A 2 5.10 -4.29 32.38
CA SER A 2 6.11 -4.23 31.34
C SER A 2 5.55 -3.45 30.17
N ASN A 3 6.27 -2.38 29.85
CA ASN A 3 6.60 -1.86 28.51
C ASN A 3 5.54 -2.01 27.43
N MET A 4 5.08 -0.89 26.89
CA MET A 4 4.78 -0.70 25.46
C MET A 4 4.29 0.74 25.22
N SER A 5 5.15 1.61 24.66
CA SER A 5 4.83 2.98 24.23
C SER A 5 6.04 3.64 23.49
N LEU A 6 6.01 4.46 22.43
CA LEU A 6 4.97 4.99 21.54
C LEU A 6 5.60 6.05 20.51
N GLY A 7 5.78 5.80 19.20
CA GLY A 7 6.56 6.67 18.25
C GLY A 7 5.90 7.55 17.17
N TRP A 8 6.18 8.85 17.12
CA TRP A 8 5.55 9.70 16.09
C TRP A 8 6.39 10.68 15.32
N ILE A 9 7.48 11.17 15.89
CA ILE A 9 8.44 11.91 15.07
C ILE A 9 8.97 10.97 13.99
N CYS A 10 8.93 9.66 14.21
CA CYS A 10 9.39 8.65 13.27
C CYS A 10 8.42 8.27 12.15
N LEU A 11 7.17 8.72 12.10
CA LEU A 11 6.43 8.49 10.86
C LEU A 11 6.91 9.45 9.78
N LEU A 12 7.02 10.73 10.11
CA LEU A 12 7.61 11.73 9.23
C LEU A 12 9.15 11.66 9.20
N LEU A 13 9.83 11.11 10.24
CA LEU A 13 11.26 10.76 10.13
C LEU A 13 11.49 9.49 9.30
N ALA A 14 10.57 8.52 9.27
CA ALA A 14 10.68 7.38 8.35
C ALA A 14 10.44 7.76 6.89
N ILE A 15 9.53 8.70 6.65
CA ILE A 15 9.14 9.19 5.32
C ILE A 15 10.29 9.91 4.57
N PHE A 16 11.39 10.27 5.24
CA PHE A 16 12.53 10.98 4.62
C PHE A 16 13.90 10.35 4.94
N PHE A 17 13.95 9.08 5.36
CA PHE A 17 15.20 8.34 5.57
C PHE A 17 15.44 7.33 4.43
N PRO A 18 15.95 7.73 3.24
CA PRO A 18 16.82 6.83 2.50
C PRO A 18 18.24 6.97 3.08
N VAL A 19 18.77 5.83 3.54
CA VAL A 19 20.21 5.52 3.56
C VAL A 19 21.09 6.42 4.47
N VAL A 20 21.56 5.90 5.61
CA VAL A 20 23.00 5.65 5.87
C VAL A 20 23.13 4.70 7.06
N ASN A 21 24.02 3.71 6.89
CA ASN A 21 24.55 2.79 7.90
C ASN A 21 24.70 3.37 9.32
N GLY A 22 24.48 2.48 10.29
CA GLY A 22 24.61 2.75 11.71
C GLY A 22 25.89 3.48 12.10
N SER A 23 25.74 4.71 12.57
CA SER A 23 26.61 5.31 13.58
C SER A 23 25.85 6.43 14.29
N MET A 24 26.03 6.50 15.61
CA MET A 24 25.36 7.40 16.55
C MET A 24 25.87 8.86 16.47
N ALA A 25 26.01 9.44 15.27
CA ALA A 25 26.41 10.84 15.10
C ALA A 25 25.25 11.65 14.50
N ARG A 26 24.80 12.70 15.20
CA ARG A 26 23.90 13.70 14.60
C ARG A 26 24.59 14.28 13.36
N GLY A 27 23.90 14.31 12.22
CA GLY A 27 24.44 14.92 10.99
C GLY A 27 24.76 16.41 11.18
N VAL A 28 25.50 17.00 10.24
CA VAL A 28 25.80 18.44 10.25
C VAL A 28 24.49 19.22 10.37
N ASN A 29 24.46 20.19 11.28
CA ASN A 29 23.28 20.98 11.63
C ASN A 29 22.04 20.19 12.12
N GLY A 30 22.21 18.94 12.54
CA GLY A 30 21.12 18.02 12.87
C GLY A 30 20.67 17.13 11.71
N GLY A 31 21.11 17.41 10.47
CA GLY A 31 20.90 16.57 9.30
C GLY A 31 19.43 16.22 9.03
N ASN A 32 19.15 14.93 8.81
CA ASN A 32 17.80 14.44 8.51
C ASN A 32 16.82 14.80 9.63
N ASP A 33 17.23 14.63 10.90
CA ASP A 33 16.36 14.92 12.04
C ASP A 33 15.87 16.38 12.03
N CYS A 34 16.76 17.30 11.67
CA CYS A 34 16.42 18.72 11.55
C CYS A 34 15.49 19.01 10.36
N LEU A 35 15.78 18.44 9.19
CA LEU A 35 14.93 18.56 7.99
C LEU A 35 13.51 18.14 8.30
N ILE A 36 13.36 16.93 8.82
CA ILE A 36 12.06 16.34 9.10
C ILE A 36 11.32 17.16 10.15
N CYS A 37 11.95 17.49 11.29
CA CYS A 37 11.31 18.30 12.33
C CYS A 37 10.74 19.60 11.75
N THR A 38 11.54 20.26 10.91
CA THR A 38 11.19 21.55 10.30
C THR A 38 10.02 21.40 9.33
N LEU A 39 10.00 20.35 8.49
CA LEU A 39 8.89 20.08 7.58
C LEU A 39 7.60 19.69 8.32
N VAL A 40 7.67 18.81 9.33
CA VAL A 40 6.49 18.41 10.13
C VAL A 40 5.84 19.61 10.79
N LEU A 41 6.64 20.43 11.46
CA LEU A 41 6.13 21.62 12.14
C LEU A 41 5.60 22.64 11.13
N GLY A 42 6.20 22.73 9.94
CA GLY A 42 5.64 23.49 8.81
C GLY A 42 4.26 22.99 8.38
N VAL A 43 4.07 21.68 8.23
CA VAL A 43 2.77 21.07 7.89
C VAL A 43 1.73 21.33 8.99
N VAL A 44 2.10 21.15 10.27
CA VAL A 44 1.21 21.42 11.41
C VAL A 44 0.76 22.87 11.43
N GLU A 45 1.69 23.80 11.18
CA GLU A 45 1.35 25.22 11.09
C GLU A 45 0.42 25.51 9.90
N ASN A 46 0.72 24.96 8.73
CA ASN A 46 -0.12 25.13 7.55
C ASN A 46 -1.52 24.53 7.74
N LEU A 47 -1.63 23.39 8.43
CA LEU A 47 -2.91 22.80 8.82
C LEU A 47 -3.74 23.74 9.69
N SER A 48 -3.10 24.42 10.66
CA SER A 48 -3.79 25.40 11.51
C SER A 48 -4.39 26.55 10.70
N ILE A 49 -3.70 26.94 9.62
CA ILE A 49 -4.17 27.98 8.69
C ILE A 49 -5.31 27.45 7.81
N VAL A 50 -5.17 26.24 7.23
CA VAL A 50 -6.18 25.64 6.34
C VAL A 50 -7.51 25.40 7.06
N TYR A 51 -7.45 24.84 8.27
CA TYR A 51 -8.64 24.48 9.05
C TYR A 51 -9.12 25.59 9.99
N ASN A 52 -8.40 26.71 10.06
CA ASN A 52 -8.67 27.83 10.96
C ASN A 52 -8.86 27.35 12.42
N GLU A 53 -7.88 26.59 12.90
CA GLU A 53 -7.89 25.94 14.22
C GLU A 53 -6.61 26.28 15.01
N SER A 54 -6.59 25.95 16.29
CA SER A 54 -5.41 26.11 17.13
C SER A 54 -4.31 25.10 16.78
N ILE A 55 -3.05 25.41 17.12
CA ILE A 55 -1.94 24.47 16.96
C ILE A 55 -2.18 23.15 17.71
N VAL A 56 -2.88 23.21 18.85
CA VAL A 56 -3.27 22.01 19.63
C VAL A 56 -4.16 21.12 18.77
N GLU A 57 -5.22 21.69 18.20
CA GLU A 57 -6.17 20.98 17.34
C GLU A 57 -5.46 20.44 16.08
N SER A 58 -4.52 21.19 15.50
CA SER A 58 -3.74 20.72 14.35
C SER A 58 -2.78 19.58 14.67
N LEU A 59 -2.14 19.60 15.84
CA LEU A 59 -1.33 18.47 16.32
C LEU A 59 -2.20 17.22 16.50
N GLU A 60 -3.37 17.35 17.15
CA GLU A 60 -4.31 16.24 17.31
C GLU A 60 -4.88 15.74 15.97
N ARG A 61 -5.20 16.66 15.05
CA ARG A 61 -5.66 16.34 13.69
C ARG A 61 -4.64 15.53 12.93
N THR A 62 -3.37 15.94 13.00
CA THR A 62 -2.29 15.22 12.33
C THR A 62 -2.14 13.80 12.90
N CYS A 63 -2.30 13.61 14.23
CA CYS A 63 -2.40 12.27 14.82
C CYS A 63 -3.56 11.44 14.27
N ASN A 64 -4.69 12.08 14.02
CA ASN A 64 -5.92 11.42 13.59
C ASN A 64 -5.89 11.00 12.12
N TYR A 65 -5.01 11.56 11.30
CA TYR A 65 -4.79 11.10 9.92
C TYR A 65 -4.03 9.79 9.84
N LEU A 66 -3.29 9.42 10.89
CA LEU A 66 -2.49 8.21 10.87
C LEU A 66 -3.31 6.93 11.08
N PRO A 67 -2.84 5.81 10.50
CA PRO A 67 -3.36 4.48 10.81
C PRO A 67 -3.30 4.16 12.32
N PRO A 68 -4.22 3.33 12.86
CA PRO A 68 -4.36 3.07 14.29
C PRO A 68 -3.05 2.67 15.00
N GLN A 69 -2.22 1.86 14.34
CA GLN A 69 -0.92 1.41 14.85
C GLN A 69 0.06 2.56 15.13
N PHE A 70 -0.06 3.68 14.41
CA PHE A 70 0.79 4.87 14.58
C PHE A 70 0.08 6.02 15.29
N LYS A 71 -1.25 5.99 15.37
CA LYS A 71 -2.05 7.01 16.02
C LYS A 71 -1.80 7.09 17.52
N ILE A 72 -1.73 5.93 18.18
CA ILE A 72 -1.40 5.90 19.62
C ILE A 72 -0.08 6.65 19.77
N TYR A 73 0.92 6.18 19.02
CA TYR A 73 2.28 6.67 18.97
C TYR A 73 2.38 8.19 18.81
N CYS A 74 1.50 8.78 18.01
CA CYS A 74 1.30 10.23 17.93
C CYS A 74 1.03 10.92 19.22
N LYS A 75 0.01 10.44 19.90
CA LYS A 75 -0.58 11.17 21.00
C LYS A 75 0.43 11.30 22.13
N GLU A 76 1.24 10.28 22.38
CA GLU A 76 2.33 10.38 23.36
C GLU A 76 3.41 11.39 22.96
N ALA A 77 3.78 11.46 21.69
CA ALA A 77 4.74 12.45 21.23
C ALA A 77 4.19 13.88 21.34
N VAL A 78 2.90 14.08 21.03
CA VAL A 78 2.20 15.36 21.21
C VAL A 78 2.04 15.71 22.68
N GLU A 79 1.76 14.75 23.55
CA GLU A 79 1.70 14.95 25.00
C GLU A 79 3.07 15.39 25.56
N PHE A 80 4.16 14.82 25.04
CA PHE A 80 5.51 15.12 25.52
C PHE A 80 6.10 16.41 24.93
N LEU A 81 5.98 16.63 23.61
CA LEU A 81 6.58 17.76 22.91
C LEU A 81 5.63 18.91 22.64
N GLY A 82 4.32 18.68 22.72
CA GLY A 82 3.29 19.67 22.50
C GLY A 82 3.51 20.97 23.28
N PRO A 83 3.82 20.95 24.59
CA PRO A 83 3.97 22.19 25.37
C PRO A 83 4.98 23.19 24.79
N ILE A 84 6.16 22.73 24.37
CA ILE A 84 7.20 23.60 23.78
C ILE A 84 6.86 23.99 22.33
N ILE A 85 6.21 23.10 21.56
CA ILE A 85 5.78 23.38 20.19
C ILE A 85 4.69 24.47 20.17
N ILE A 86 3.65 24.30 21.00
CA ILE A 86 2.53 25.23 21.13
C ILE A 86 3.05 26.60 21.57
N ASP A 87 3.85 26.66 22.62
CA ASP A 87 4.43 27.91 23.11
C ASP A 87 5.37 28.59 22.10
N GLY A 88 6.07 27.81 21.28
CA GLY A 88 6.85 28.34 20.16
C GLY A 88 5.97 29.06 19.13
N PHE A 89 4.90 28.40 18.68
CA PHE A 89 3.98 28.96 17.69
C PHE A 89 3.14 30.13 18.24
N GLU A 90 2.69 30.09 19.49
CA GLU A 90 2.00 31.21 20.16
C GLU A 90 2.87 32.48 20.20
N LYS A 91 4.20 32.31 20.24
CA LYS A 91 5.18 33.40 20.15
C LYS A 91 5.56 33.79 18.74
N LYS A 92 4.91 33.20 17.74
CA LYS A 92 5.18 33.43 16.32
C LYS A 92 6.62 33.06 15.94
N GLU A 93 7.20 32.06 16.59
CA GLU A 93 8.46 31.47 16.14
C GLU A 93 8.23 30.61 14.89
N THR A 94 9.27 30.43 14.08
CA THR A 94 9.21 29.56 12.89
C THR A 94 9.49 28.10 13.27
N PRO A 95 9.08 27.13 12.43
CA PRO A 95 9.45 25.72 12.59
C PRO A 95 10.94 25.50 12.86
N ASP A 96 11.83 26.21 12.15
CA ASP A 96 13.28 26.11 12.35
C ASP A 96 13.69 26.45 13.79
N VAL A 97 13.11 27.52 14.36
CA VAL A 97 13.40 27.96 15.74
C VAL A 97 12.87 26.96 16.76
N ILE A 98 11.67 26.44 16.55
CA ILE A 98 11.06 25.45 17.44
C ILE A 98 11.91 24.18 17.46
N CYS A 99 12.39 23.71 16.30
CA CYS A 99 13.28 22.55 16.20
C CYS A 99 14.64 22.76 16.87
N HIS A 100 15.18 23.99 16.88
CA HIS A 100 16.35 24.35 17.70
C HIS A 100 16.04 24.38 19.21
N GLY A 101 14.82 24.77 19.58
CA GLY A 101 14.30 24.66 20.95
C GLY A 101 14.30 23.23 21.43
N LEU A 102 13.80 22.32 20.59
CA LEU A 102 13.79 20.87 20.81
C LEU A 102 15.18 20.20 20.81
N LYS A 103 16.26 20.94 20.47
CA LYS A 103 17.62 20.40 20.26
C LYS A 103 17.69 19.31 19.18
N ILE A 104 16.71 19.26 18.27
CA ILE A 104 16.75 18.39 17.10
C ILE A 104 17.64 19.04 16.02
N CYS A 105 17.41 20.31 15.75
CA CYS A 105 18.32 21.14 14.96
C CYS A 105 19.44 21.72 15.83
N THR A 106 20.62 21.90 15.23
CA THR A 106 21.79 22.50 15.87
C THR A 106 22.54 23.37 14.87
N ASP A 107 23.30 24.36 15.34
CA ASP A 107 24.22 25.12 14.48
C ASP A 107 25.63 24.53 14.60
N ALA A 108 26.16 24.01 13.50
CA ALA A 108 27.53 23.57 13.33
C ALA A 108 28.33 24.70 12.64
N ALA A 109 29.52 25.00 13.16
CA ALA A 109 30.41 26.03 12.64
C ALA A 109 29.79 27.45 12.48
N GLY A 110 28.67 27.74 13.15
CA GLY A 110 28.02 29.06 13.14
C GLY A 110 27.16 29.35 11.89
N HIS A 111 26.85 28.34 11.08
CA HIS A 111 25.93 28.47 9.95
C HIS A 111 24.49 28.17 10.38
N GLU A 112 23.60 29.15 10.25
CA GLU A 112 22.18 29.01 10.53
C GLU A 112 21.42 28.47 9.31
N CYS A 113 20.84 27.27 9.40
CA CYS A 113 19.98 26.74 8.35
C CYS A 113 18.53 27.20 8.57
N ARG A 114 17.97 27.94 7.61
CA ARG A 114 16.56 28.41 7.63
C ARG A 114 15.82 27.96 6.39
N LEU A 115 14.70 27.27 6.59
CA LEU A 115 13.70 27.05 5.55
C LEU A 115 12.63 28.15 5.58
N PHE A 116 12.14 28.51 6.78
CA PHE A 116 11.06 29.49 6.92
C PHE A 116 11.61 30.90 7.19
N PRO A 117 11.15 31.93 6.47
CA PRO A 117 11.60 33.29 6.68
C PRO A 117 11.17 33.81 8.06
N PRO A 118 12.02 34.59 8.75
CA PRO A 118 11.69 35.10 10.08
C PRO A 118 10.50 36.08 10.01
N ARG A 119 9.54 35.89 10.92
CA ARG A 119 8.32 36.73 11.00
C ARG A 119 8.60 38.13 11.55
N ILE A 120 9.66 38.26 12.33
CA ILE A 120 10.12 39.50 12.94
C ILE A 120 11.62 39.61 12.67
N SER A 121 12.07 40.77 12.21
CA SER A 121 13.50 41.08 12.09
C SER A 121 14.15 41.07 13.47
N SER A 122 14.75 39.94 13.86
CA SER A 122 15.46 39.77 15.12
C SER A 122 16.96 39.75 14.88
N ARG A 123 17.73 40.36 15.79
CA ARG A 123 19.21 40.24 15.82
C ARG A 123 19.68 38.99 16.57
N ILE A 124 18.74 38.20 17.09
CA ILE A 124 19.01 36.99 17.88
C ILE A 124 19.14 35.80 16.92
N SER A 125 20.17 34.98 17.13
CA SER A 125 20.43 33.80 16.32
C SER A 125 19.35 32.72 16.48
N LEU A 126 19.25 31.83 15.49
CA LEU A 126 18.35 30.66 15.52
C LEU A 126 18.54 29.83 16.80
N ALA A 127 19.79 29.43 17.10
CA ALA A 127 20.10 28.69 18.32
C ALA A 127 19.77 29.45 19.59
N GLN A 128 19.92 30.78 19.62
CA GLN A 128 19.62 31.57 20.81
C GLN A 128 18.11 31.75 21.01
N SER A 129 17.33 31.98 19.95
CA SER A 129 15.86 31.96 20.02
C SER A 129 15.35 30.59 20.48
N GLY A 130 15.88 29.51 19.90
CA GLY A 130 15.56 28.15 20.34
C GLY A 130 15.97 27.90 21.81
N SER A 131 17.11 28.42 22.26
CA SER A 131 17.51 28.32 23.67
C SER A 131 16.54 29.05 24.60
N ASN A 132 16.17 30.29 24.27
CA ASN A 132 15.21 31.07 25.05
C ASN A 132 13.83 30.39 25.12
N LEU A 133 13.43 29.69 24.05
CA LEU A 133 12.23 28.87 24.04
C LEU A 133 12.37 27.68 25.01
N ARG A 134 13.42 26.86 24.84
CA ARG A 134 13.69 25.69 25.69
C ARG A 134 13.86 26.05 27.16
N ASP A 135 14.39 27.22 27.48
CA ASP A 135 14.67 27.64 28.85
C ASP A 135 13.41 27.76 29.73
N ARG A 136 12.23 27.79 29.09
CA ARG A 136 10.92 27.85 29.73
C ARG A 136 10.26 26.48 29.91
N HIS A 137 10.87 25.43 29.37
CA HIS A 137 10.40 24.03 29.36
C HIS A 137 11.49 23.12 29.96
N PRO A 138 11.65 23.11 31.30
CA PRO A 138 12.77 22.44 31.99
C PRO A 138 12.79 20.91 31.80
N GLU A 139 11.66 20.27 31.54
CA GLU A 139 11.54 18.85 31.20
C GLU A 139 12.33 18.48 29.93
N ILE A 140 12.36 19.36 28.93
CA ILE A 140 13.11 19.17 27.68
C ILE A 140 14.63 19.35 27.90
N ARG A 141 15.06 20.13 28.90
CA ARG A 141 16.48 20.29 29.26
C ARG A 141 17.10 18.99 29.79
N SER A 142 16.32 18.03 30.28
CA SER A 142 16.85 16.78 30.81
C SER A 142 17.31 15.76 29.74
N LEU A 143 16.95 15.99 28.46
CA LEU A 143 17.22 15.12 27.30
C LEU A 143 18.53 15.43 26.55
N LEU A 144 19.42 16.25 27.15
CA LEU A 144 20.61 16.83 26.51
C LEU A 144 21.67 15.83 25.97
N THR A 145 21.51 14.52 26.17
CA THR A 145 22.49 13.49 25.77
C THR A 145 22.00 12.51 24.70
N SER A 146 20.80 12.70 24.16
CA SER A 146 20.08 11.60 23.52
C SER A 146 19.70 11.92 22.05
N THR A 147 19.73 10.91 21.16
CA THR A 147 19.36 11.04 19.73
C THR A 147 17.83 10.98 19.56
N ALA A 148 17.25 11.37 18.43
CA ALA A 148 15.79 11.32 18.24
C ALA A 148 15.18 9.94 18.60
N CYS A 149 15.88 8.83 18.26
CA CYS A 149 15.51 7.44 18.60
C CYS A 149 15.59 7.05 20.09
N THR A 150 15.84 7.99 21.00
CA THR A 150 15.85 7.74 22.46
C THR A 150 14.65 8.35 23.17
N ILE A 151 13.86 9.19 22.48
CA ILE A 151 12.67 9.83 23.04
C ILE A 151 11.53 8.77 23.12
N PRO A 152 10.80 8.68 24.25
CA PRO A 152 9.63 7.81 24.39
C PRO A 152 8.54 8.12 23.36
N GLY A 153 7.97 7.13 22.69
CA GLY A 153 8.70 6.07 22.03
C GLY A 153 8.81 6.21 20.51
N ILE A 154 9.46 7.29 20.08
CA ILE A 154 10.17 7.35 18.78
C ILE A 154 11.15 6.18 18.62
N LYS A 155 11.71 5.69 19.74
CA LYS A 155 12.55 4.49 19.81
C LYS A 155 11.96 3.23 19.16
N GLU A 156 10.65 2.99 19.32
CA GLU A 156 10.04 1.72 18.90
C GLU A 156 9.83 1.66 17.38
N ILE A 157 9.57 2.81 16.74
CA ILE A 157 9.52 2.89 15.27
C ILE A 157 10.92 2.80 14.67
N CYS A 158 11.94 3.44 15.25
CA CYS A 158 13.32 3.27 14.78
C CYS A 158 13.73 1.78 14.74
N ARG A 159 13.31 0.98 15.74
CA ARG A 159 13.55 -0.47 15.78
C ARG A 159 12.84 -1.24 14.65
N ILE A 160 11.65 -0.81 14.22
CA ILE A 160 10.92 -1.42 13.11
C ILE A 160 11.64 -1.12 11.79
N LEU A 161 12.03 0.14 11.58
CA LEU A 161 12.72 0.59 10.35
C LEU A 161 14.12 0.00 10.20
N GLU A 162 14.90 -0.13 11.28
CA GLU A 162 16.24 -0.71 11.25
C GLU A 162 16.28 -2.17 10.75
N ASN A 163 15.14 -2.87 10.79
CA ASN A 163 14.99 -4.22 10.27
C ASN A 163 14.57 -4.27 8.78
N VAL A 164 14.01 -3.19 8.23
CA VAL A 164 13.53 -3.11 6.83
C VAL A 164 14.69 -2.92 5.85
N PHE A 165 15.70 -2.11 6.19
CA PHE A 165 16.73 -1.65 5.25
C PHE A 165 17.99 -2.53 5.17
N LYS A 166 17.93 -3.81 5.54
CA LYS A 166 19.11 -4.70 5.53
C LYS A 166 18.89 -5.89 4.62
N SER A 167 19.88 -6.13 3.74
CA SER A 167 20.10 -7.27 2.83
C SER A 167 19.62 -7.17 1.38
N HIS A 168 18.80 -6.17 0.99
CA HIS A 168 18.32 -5.94 -0.40
C HIS A 168 17.72 -7.18 -1.11
N VAL A 169 17.30 -8.17 -0.32
CA VAL A 169 16.61 -9.40 -0.72
C VAL A 169 15.29 -9.47 0.07
N PRO A 170 14.28 -10.23 -0.38
CA PRO A 170 13.00 -10.31 0.33
C PRO A 170 13.19 -10.74 1.78
N LEU A 171 12.46 -10.10 2.70
CA LEU A 171 12.49 -10.51 4.11
C LEU A 171 11.79 -11.85 4.34
N VAL A 172 10.73 -12.11 3.57
CA VAL A 172 9.96 -13.36 3.57
C VAL A 172 10.32 -14.12 2.29
N ASP A 173 11.30 -15.01 2.43
CA ASP A 173 11.85 -15.90 1.40
C ASP A 173 12.37 -17.14 2.14
N PHE A 174 11.53 -18.18 2.23
CA PHE A 174 11.80 -19.38 3.03
C PHE A 174 12.74 -20.34 2.34
N ASP A 175 12.73 -20.38 1.01
CA ASP A 175 13.61 -21.26 0.27
C ASP A 175 14.95 -20.61 -0.06
N GLY A 176 15.05 -19.28 -0.12
CA GLY A 176 16.28 -18.52 -0.35
C GLY A 176 16.65 -18.38 -1.83
N ASP A 177 15.67 -18.21 -2.72
CA ASP A 177 15.86 -17.94 -4.14
C ASP A 177 15.76 -16.44 -4.52
N HIS A 178 15.48 -15.60 -3.51
CA HIS A 178 15.29 -14.15 -3.58
C HIS A 178 14.00 -13.69 -4.27
N PHE A 179 13.02 -14.56 -4.47
CA PHE A 179 11.65 -14.19 -4.78
C PHE A 179 10.79 -14.38 -3.52
N GLY A 180 9.76 -13.55 -3.38
CA GLY A 180 8.95 -13.53 -2.15
C GLY A 180 7.46 -13.51 -2.45
N ILE A 181 6.67 -14.01 -1.49
CA ILE A 181 5.20 -14.04 -1.58
C ILE A 181 4.53 -12.73 -1.15
N GLU A 182 5.20 -11.96 -0.29
CA GLU A 182 4.75 -10.66 0.20
C GLU A 182 4.99 -9.57 -0.84
N SER A 183 4.22 -8.48 -0.77
CA SER A 183 4.32 -7.40 -1.77
C SER A 183 5.41 -6.38 -1.45
N SER A 184 5.56 -5.99 -0.19
CA SER A 184 6.57 -5.03 0.29
C SER A 184 7.89 -5.72 0.68
N LEU A 185 8.80 -5.01 1.36
CA LEU A 185 10.02 -5.58 1.97
C LEU A 185 10.88 -6.37 0.98
N ARG A 186 11.13 -5.79 -0.20
CA ARG A 186 11.88 -6.41 -1.32
C ARG A 186 11.21 -7.62 -1.98
N GLY A 187 9.93 -7.89 -1.68
CA GLY A 187 9.12 -8.95 -2.27
C GLY A 187 8.57 -8.63 -3.67
N SER A 188 7.30 -8.94 -3.91
CA SER A 188 6.71 -8.96 -5.26
C SER A 188 6.50 -7.59 -5.93
N SER A 189 6.61 -6.48 -5.20
CA SER A 189 6.71 -5.14 -5.82
C SER A 189 8.04 -4.96 -6.56
N TRP A 190 9.08 -5.67 -6.12
CA TRP A 190 10.44 -5.58 -6.66
C TRP A 190 10.71 -6.65 -7.71
N ARG A 191 10.18 -7.86 -7.51
CA ARG A 191 10.43 -9.02 -8.39
C ARG A 191 9.13 -9.79 -8.65
N GLY A 192 9.13 -10.70 -9.61
CA GLY A 192 7.99 -11.61 -9.78
C GLY A 192 7.56 -12.27 -8.49
N LYS A 193 6.24 -12.37 -8.25
CA LYS A 193 5.74 -13.10 -7.09
C LYS A 193 6.08 -14.59 -7.20
N ASP A 194 6.69 -15.14 -6.16
CA ASP A 194 6.94 -16.57 -6.09
C ASP A 194 5.61 -17.35 -5.95
N CYS A 195 5.49 -18.43 -6.72
CA CYS A 195 4.36 -19.34 -6.71
C CYS A 195 4.57 -20.53 -5.75
N ASN A 196 5.81 -20.81 -5.30
CA ASN A 196 6.12 -21.86 -4.34
C ASN A 196 7.40 -21.58 -3.52
N ASP A 197 7.22 -20.84 -2.42
CA ASP A 197 8.26 -20.40 -1.46
C ASP A 197 8.78 -21.54 -0.55
N LEU A 198 8.80 -22.77 -1.05
CA LEU A 198 9.37 -23.94 -0.40
C LEU A 198 10.38 -24.66 -1.31
N SER A 199 10.60 -24.15 -2.52
CA SER A 199 11.41 -24.80 -3.54
C SER A 199 12.12 -23.78 -4.42
N ARG A 200 13.41 -23.56 -4.13
CA ARG A 200 14.29 -22.66 -4.91
C ARG A 200 14.29 -22.86 -6.42
N ARG A 201 13.83 -24.01 -6.91
CA ARG A 201 13.75 -24.32 -8.34
C ARG A 201 12.54 -23.68 -9.01
N VAL A 202 11.48 -23.46 -8.26
CA VAL A 202 10.21 -22.93 -8.73
C VAL A 202 10.23 -21.43 -8.55
N ARG A 203 10.50 -20.67 -9.63
CA ARG A 203 10.65 -19.21 -9.51
C ARG A 203 10.47 -18.50 -10.85
N PRO A 204 10.08 -17.22 -10.84
CA PRO A 204 9.96 -16.40 -12.06
C PRO A 204 11.17 -16.51 -12.99
N GLY A 205 10.89 -16.95 -14.22
CA GLY A 205 11.87 -17.06 -15.30
C GLY A 205 12.78 -18.29 -15.30
N ALA A 206 12.52 -19.27 -14.44
CA ALA A 206 13.04 -20.62 -14.62
C ALA A 206 12.57 -21.22 -15.95
N ARG A 207 13.31 -22.19 -16.49
CA ARG A 207 12.87 -23.02 -17.62
C ARG A 207 11.94 -24.11 -17.10
N SER A 208 10.90 -24.40 -17.87
CA SER A 208 9.94 -25.44 -17.56
C SER A 208 10.57 -26.82 -17.44
N VAL A 209 10.09 -27.65 -16.52
CA VAL A 209 10.51 -29.05 -16.38
C VAL A 209 9.39 -29.96 -16.91
N ASN A 210 9.68 -30.70 -17.99
CA ASN A 210 8.68 -31.52 -18.71
C ASN A 210 7.45 -30.71 -19.16
N GLY A 211 7.66 -29.47 -19.60
CA GLY A 211 6.58 -28.56 -20.03
C GLY A 211 5.61 -28.19 -18.91
N ASP A 212 6.06 -28.21 -17.66
CA ASP A 212 5.25 -27.84 -16.49
C ASP A 212 3.95 -28.65 -16.41
N ALA A 213 3.99 -29.92 -16.82
CA ALA A 213 2.82 -30.80 -16.88
C ALA A 213 2.10 -31.01 -15.53
N ILE A 214 2.77 -30.73 -14.41
CA ILE A 214 2.25 -30.95 -13.04
C ILE A 214 2.44 -29.72 -12.16
N VAL A 215 3.64 -29.13 -12.19
CA VAL A 215 4.03 -27.97 -11.37
C VAL A 215 4.38 -26.84 -12.32
N ASP A 216 3.88 -25.64 -12.04
CA ASP A 216 4.35 -24.40 -12.65
C ASP A 216 5.73 -24.07 -12.07
N GLU A 217 6.79 -24.42 -12.78
CA GLU A 217 8.18 -24.25 -12.29
C GLU A 217 8.66 -22.81 -12.44
N ASN A 218 7.97 -22.00 -13.24
CA ASN A 218 8.46 -20.69 -13.62
C ASN A 218 7.53 -19.53 -13.24
N CYS A 219 6.44 -19.85 -12.53
CA CYS A 219 5.46 -18.93 -11.97
C CYS A 219 4.76 -18.03 -13.00
N ASN A 220 4.77 -18.39 -14.29
CA ASN A 220 4.06 -17.66 -15.32
C ASN A 220 2.54 -17.98 -15.34
N GLY A 221 2.10 -18.98 -14.56
CA GLY A 221 0.72 -19.42 -14.45
C GLY A 221 0.28 -20.43 -15.52
N ILE A 222 1.19 -20.91 -16.37
CA ILE A 222 0.93 -21.86 -17.47
C ILE A 222 1.50 -23.22 -17.08
N PHE A 223 0.63 -24.19 -16.81
CA PHE A 223 1.04 -25.54 -16.40
C PHE A 223 -0.11 -26.53 -16.66
N GLY A 224 0.18 -27.82 -16.58
CA GLY A 224 -0.78 -28.88 -16.85
C GLY A 224 -0.79 -29.34 -18.31
N MET A 225 -1.79 -30.17 -18.66
CA MET A 225 -1.86 -30.87 -19.94
C MET A 225 -3.09 -30.46 -20.75
N ASP A 226 -2.93 -30.33 -22.07
CA ASP A 226 -4.07 -30.32 -22.99
C ASP A 226 -4.66 -31.72 -23.09
N SER A 227 -5.91 -31.85 -22.68
CA SER A 227 -6.67 -33.11 -22.80
C SER A 227 -6.90 -33.56 -24.25
N THR A 228 -6.76 -32.66 -25.23
CA THR A 228 -7.02 -32.92 -26.65
C THR A 228 -5.80 -33.51 -27.33
N THR A 229 -4.64 -32.87 -27.18
CA THR A 229 -3.38 -33.32 -27.80
C THR A 229 -2.60 -34.28 -26.90
N GLY A 230 -2.82 -34.23 -25.59
CA GLY A 230 -2.02 -34.93 -24.59
C GLY A 230 -0.62 -34.32 -24.38
N ARG A 231 -0.39 -33.06 -24.75
CA ARG A 231 0.88 -32.35 -24.51
C ARG A 231 0.75 -31.30 -23.39
N PRO A 232 1.85 -30.92 -22.73
CA PRO A 232 1.82 -29.86 -21.73
C PRO A 232 1.53 -28.48 -22.34
N TRP A 233 0.77 -27.65 -21.64
CA TRP A 233 0.39 -26.31 -22.14
C TRP A 233 1.59 -25.39 -22.35
N GLU A 234 2.57 -25.41 -21.45
CA GLU A 234 3.82 -24.66 -21.57
C GLU A 234 4.57 -25.06 -22.85
N GLU A 235 4.54 -26.35 -23.21
CA GLU A 235 5.19 -26.83 -24.42
C GLU A 235 4.48 -26.33 -25.69
N GLU A 236 3.15 -26.27 -25.66
CA GLU A 236 2.37 -25.79 -26.80
C GLU A 236 2.44 -24.28 -26.99
N PHE A 237 2.47 -23.51 -25.91
CA PHE A 237 2.35 -22.06 -25.99
C PHE A 237 3.65 -21.29 -25.87
N CYS A 238 4.68 -21.88 -25.24
CA CYS A 238 5.90 -21.18 -24.87
C CYS A 238 7.20 -21.79 -25.44
N ASN A 239 7.19 -23.04 -25.92
CA ASN A 239 8.43 -23.72 -26.34
C ASN A 239 9.07 -23.12 -27.61
N ASP A 240 8.24 -22.67 -28.55
CA ASP A 240 8.69 -22.03 -29.79
C ASP A 240 8.85 -20.50 -29.65
N THR A 241 8.67 -19.95 -28.44
CA THR A 241 8.79 -18.51 -28.18
C THR A 241 10.16 -18.14 -27.64
N GLN A 242 10.61 -16.92 -27.94
CA GLN A 242 11.89 -16.39 -27.46
C GLN A 242 11.70 -15.72 -26.09
N ARG A 243 11.27 -16.49 -25.08
CA ARG A 243 11.05 -15.98 -23.72
C ARG A 243 12.21 -15.12 -23.23
N LEU A 244 11.89 -13.96 -22.68
CA LEU A 244 12.85 -12.94 -22.27
C LEU A 244 12.32 -12.19 -21.05
N GLY A 245 12.92 -12.43 -19.90
CA GLY A 245 12.63 -11.66 -18.69
C GLY A 245 13.28 -10.27 -18.73
N ILE A 246 12.98 -9.44 -17.74
CA ILE A 246 13.55 -8.10 -17.63
C ILE A 246 14.12 -7.82 -16.26
N ALA A 247 15.27 -7.16 -16.20
CA ALA A 247 15.81 -6.66 -14.95
C ALA A 247 16.33 -5.24 -15.09
N VAL A 248 16.34 -4.48 -13.99
CA VAL A 248 17.05 -3.20 -13.90
C VAL A 248 18.04 -3.23 -12.75
N LEU A 249 19.29 -2.83 -13.04
CA LEU A 249 20.31 -2.53 -12.05
C LEU A 249 20.41 -1.01 -11.99
N GLY A 250 19.95 -0.39 -10.91
CA GLY A 250 19.82 1.06 -10.91
C GLY A 250 19.75 1.70 -9.53
N ASP A 251 19.38 2.98 -9.54
CA ASP A 251 19.27 3.83 -8.37
C ASP A 251 17.81 4.20 -8.04
N SER A 252 17.61 5.26 -7.27
CA SER A 252 16.31 5.79 -6.87
C SER A 252 15.37 6.08 -8.04
N ILE A 253 15.89 6.48 -9.21
CA ILE A 253 15.05 6.63 -10.40
C ILE A 253 14.54 5.26 -10.84
N SER A 254 15.42 4.26 -10.97
CA SER A 254 14.98 2.92 -11.40
C SER A 254 14.01 2.25 -10.42
N ALA A 255 14.11 2.57 -9.13
CA ALA A 255 13.19 2.12 -8.09
C ALA A 255 11.87 2.90 -8.06
N HIS A 256 11.80 4.04 -8.76
CA HIS A 256 10.74 5.04 -8.65
C HIS A 256 10.55 5.54 -7.21
N PHE A 257 11.56 6.22 -6.68
CA PHE A 257 11.46 6.94 -5.42
C PHE A 257 10.38 8.02 -5.53
N HIS A 258 9.41 8.00 -4.63
CA HIS A 258 8.30 8.95 -4.61
C HIS A 258 7.81 9.19 -3.17
N ILE A 259 7.79 10.46 -2.79
CA ILE A 259 7.15 10.92 -1.56
C ILE A 259 5.83 11.61 -1.94
N PRO A 260 4.67 11.09 -1.47
CA PRO A 260 3.37 11.67 -1.79
C PRO A 260 3.27 13.16 -1.43
N GLU A 261 2.90 13.99 -2.41
CA GLU A 261 2.65 15.42 -2.20
C GLU A 261 1.58 15.65 -1.11
N GLN A 262 0.60 14.73 -1.03
CA GLN A 262 -0.49 14.75 -0.07
C GLN A 262 -0.02 14.62 1.39
N TRP A 263 1.24 14.24 1.64
CA TRP A 263 1.84 14.23 2.99
C TRP A 263 2.41 15.59 3.39
N ILE A 264 2.63 16.49 2.43
CA ILE A 264 3.35 17.76 2.61
C ILE A 264 2.44 18.97 2.35
N ASP A 265 1.58 18.90 1.33
CA ASP A 265 0.62 19.95 1.04
C ASP A 265 -0.59 19.87 1.98
N ALA A 266 -0.65 20.81 2.93
CA ALA A 266 -1.73 20.88 3.92
C ALA A 266 -3.14 21.06 3.32
N ARG A 267 -3.25 21.46 2.04
CA ARG A 267 -4.52 21.55 1.31
C ARG A 267 -5.06 20.18 0.89
N GLN A 268 -4.19 19.18 0.81
CA GLN A 268 -4.47 17.84 0.27
C GLN A 268 -4.43 16.73 1.33
N ILE A 269 -3.86 17.03 2.51
CA ILE A 269 -3.70 16.05 3.58
C ILE A 269 -5.05 15.57 4.13
N SER A 270 -5.19 14.26 4.22
CA SER A 270 -6.42 13.58 4.64
C SER A 270 -6.11 12.20 5.21
N VAL A 271 -7.11 11.52 5.79
CA VAL A 271 -6.94 10.11 6.22
C VAL A 271 -6.57 9.21 5.04
N ALA A 272 -7.17 9.45 3.86
CA ALA A 272 -6.91 8.68 2.65
C ALA A 272 -5.44 8.80 2.21
N ALA A 273 -4.82 9.96 2.40
CA ALA A 273 -3.40 10.15 2.09
C ALA A 273 -2.47 9.20 2.86
N PHE A 274 -2.86 8.67 4.04
CA PHE A 274 -2.02 7.78 4.84
C PHE A 274 -2.51 6.32 4.86
N GLU A 275 -3.50 5.95 4.04
CA GLU A 275 -4.09 4.60 4.02
C GLU A 275 -3.04 3.51 3.72
N HIS A 276 -2.10 3.79 2.82
CA HIS A 276 -1.06 2.85 2.36
C HIS A 276 0.33 3.13 2.93
N LEU A 277 0.41 3.97 3.96
CA LEU A 277 1.64 4.43 4.57
C LEU A 277 2.66 3.31 4.91
N LEU A 278 2.19 2.21 5.52
CA LEU A 278 3.09 1.11 5.90
C LEU A 278 3.72 0.46 4.66
N PHE A 279 2.92 0.19 3.63
CA PHE A 279 3.41 -0.39 2.38
C PHE A 279 4.46 0.49 1.70
N ILE A 280 4.24 1.80 1.70
CA ILE A 280 5.16 2.78 1.09
C ILE A 280 6.50 2.80 1.86
N ILE A 281 6.46 2.80 3.19
CA ILE A 281 7.67 2.79 4.04
C ILE A 281 8.41 1.46 3.93
N GLU A 282 7.70 0.33 3.92
CA GLU A 282 8.28 -1.00 3.77
C GLU A 282 8.92 -1.23 2.38
N ASN A 283 8.56 -0.40 1.41
CA ASN A 283 9.21 -0.33 0.10
C ASN A 283 10.24 0.81 0.01
N GLU A 284 10.71 1.34 1.14
CA GLU A 284 11.81 2.31 1.14
C GLU A 284 11.47 3.64 0.43
N LEU A 285 10.16 3.98 0.35
CA LEU A 285 9.59 5.09 -0.44
C LEU A 285 9.73 4.90 -1.96
N ASP A 286 10.12 3.71 -2.38
CA ASP A 286 10.22 3.32 -3.77
C ASP A 286 8.91 2.65 -4.22
N TRP A 287 8.60 2.83 -5.50
CA TRP A 287 7.39 2.30 -6.15
C TRP A 287 7.77 1.46 -7.37
N PRO A 288 8.60 0.40 -7.19
CA PRO A 288 9.12 -0.41 -8.30
C PRO A 288 8.00 -1.08 -9.11
N GLN A 289 6.85 -1.34 -8.49
CA GLN A 289 5.63 -1.87 -9.10
C GLN A 289 4.96 -0.90 -10.08
N LEU A 290 5.34 0.39 -10.08
CA LEU A 290 4.87 1.42 -11.01
C LEU A 290 6.00 2.04 -11.86
N SER A 291 7.24 1.59 -11.64
CA SER A 291 8.44 2.12 -12.32
C SER A 291 8.42 1.93 -13.84
N GLY A 292 9.18 2.77 -14.54
CA GLY A 292 9.28 2.74 -16.01
C GLY A 292 9.93 1.48 -16.59
N VAL A 293 10.64 0.66 -15.80
CA VAL A 293 11.24 -0.60 -16.28
C VAL A 293 10.43 -1.81 -15.86
N THR A 294 10.16 -1.96 -14.56
CA THR A 294 9.54 -3.18 -13.98
C THR A 294 8.11 -2.98 -13.50
N GLY A 295 7.49 -1.82 -13.78
CA GLY A 295 6.13 -1.55 -13.37
C GLY A 295 5.15 -2.60 -13.91
N HIS A 296 4.33 -3.17 -13.03
CA HIS A 296 3.46 -4.32 -13.34
C HIS A 296 2.07 -4.18 -12.72
N MET A 297 1.83 -3.10 -11.97
CA MET A 297 0.53 -2.78 -11.37
C MET A 297 0.02 -1.46 -11.91
N ASN A 298 -1.30 -1.29 -11.94
CA ASN A 298 -1.92 0.01 -12.09
C ASN A 298 -2.78 0.25 -10.86
N ILE A 299 -2.46 1.27 -10.07
CA ILE A 299 -3.14 1.55 -8.80
C ILE A 299 -3.83 2.91 -8.88
N THR A 300 -4.96 3.05 -8.19
CA THR A 300 -5.74 4.29 -8.13
C THR A 300 -5.71 4.89 -6.72
N TRP A 301 -4.55 4.78 -6.06
CA TRP A 301 -4.37 5.29 -4.70
C TRP A 301 -4.34 6.83 -4.72
N PRO A 302 -4.78 7.49 -3.65
CA PRO A 302 -4.82 8.96 -3.59
C PRO A 302 -3.43 9.61 -3.58
N ASN A 303 -2.37 8.81 -3.49
CA ASN A 303 -0.99 9.26 -3.31
C ASN A 303 -0.19 9.41 -4.59
N ILE A 304 -0.66 8.86 -5.72
CA ILE A 304 0.08 8.87 -6.97
C ILE A 304 -0.86 9.08 -8.15
N GLU A 305 -0.40 9.83 -9.14
CA GLU A 305 -1.18 10.16 -10.32
C GLU A 305 -0.48 9.69 -11.60
N GLY A 306 -1.27 9.15 -12.53
CA GLY A 306 -0.80 8.72 -13.84
C GLY A 306 -0.74 7.20 -14.01
N PRO A 307 -0.84 6.70 -15.26
CA PRO A 307 -0.84 5.27 -15.52
C PRO A 307 0.58 4.69 -15.47
N THR A 308 0.68 3.44 -15.02
CA THR A 308 1.90 2.65 -15.16
C THR A 308 2.14 2.28 -16.62
N ARG A 309 3.30 2.68 -17.15
CA ARG A 309 3.79 2.30 -18.48
C ARG A 309 5.24 1.86 -18.33
N SER A 310 5.52 0.60 -18.65
CA SER A 310 6.82 -0.02 -18.34
C SER A 310 7.38 -0.86 -19.48
N LEU A 311 8.68 -1.18 -19.43
CA LEU A 311 9.28 -2.13 -20.37
C LEU A 311 8.78 -3.56 -20.11
N TYR A 312 8.59 -3.95 -18.84
CA TYR A 312 8.01 -5.25 -18.46
C TYR A 312 6.62 -5.46 -19.08
N SER A 313 5.70 -4.52 -18.91
CA SER A 313 4.33 -4.65 -19.44
C SER A 313 4.30 -4.82 -20.95
N ARG A 314 5.27 -4.24 -21.67
CA ARG A 314 5.40 -4.38 -23.13
C ARG A 314 6.02 -5.71 -23.54
N LEU A 315 7.00 -6.22 -22.81
CA LEU A 315 7.54 -7.57 -23.02
C LEU A 315 6.48 -8.64 -22.71
N PHE A 316 5.70 -8.44 -21.65
CA PHE A 316 4.54 -9.28 -21.37
C PHE A 316 3.53 -9.22 -22.52
N ALA A 317 3.17 -8.03 -23.02
CA ALA A 317 2.22 -7.90 -24.14
C ALA A 317 2.71 -8.56 -25.46
N LEU A 318 4.03 -8.70 -25.66
CA LEU A 318 4.58 -9.47 -26.77
C LEU A 318 4.45 -10.98 -26.52
N ASP A 319 4.69 -11.45 -25.30
CA ASP A 319 4.63 -12.87 -24.97
C ASP A 319 4.18 -13.07 -23.51
N HIS A 320 2.96 -13.59 -23.33
CA HIS A 320 2.37 -13.83 -22.02
C HIS A 320 3.10 -14.91 -21.22
N CYS A 321 3.96 -15.71 -21.84
CA CYS A 321 4.85 -16.63 -21.15
C CYS A 321 5.91 -15.92 -20.28
N ASN A 322 6.10 -14.60 -20.46
CA ASN A 322 6.98 -13.76 -19.62
C ASN A 322 6.30 -13.26 -18.33
N HIS A 323 5.09 -13.75 -18.00
CA HIS A 323 4.39 -13.34 -16.78
C HIS A 323 5.30 -13.49 -15.54
N ARG A 324 5.35 -12.45 -14.71
CA ARG A 324 6.18 -12.31 -13.49
C ARG A 324 7.69 -12.26 -13.69
N ASP A 325 8.24 -12.44 -14.89
CA ASP A 325 9.69 -12.46 -15.10
C ASP A 325 10.30 -11.03 -15.14
N TYR A 326 10.16 -10.31 -14.03
CA TYR A 326 10.76 -8.99 -13.78
C TYR A 326 11.58 -8.98 -12.49
N GLN A 327 12.66 -8.20 -12.47
CA GLN A 327 13.50 -7.96 -11.28
C GLN A 327 14.00 -6.52 -11.21
N ASN A 328 13.56 -5.76 -10.22
CA ASN A 328 14.05 -4.43 -9.90
C ASN A 328 15.14 -4.53 -8.84
N ILE A 329 16.40 -4.44 -9.28
CA ILE A 329 17.60 -4.52 -8.46
C ILE A 329 18.15 -3.10 -8.25
N ALA A 330 17.23 -2.15 -8.01
CA ALA A 330 17.57 -0.76 -7.76
C ALA A 330 17.56 -0.44 -6.25
N VAL A 331 18.44 0.48 -5.85
CA VAL A 331 18.59 0.91 -4.46
C VAL A 331 18.80 2.42 -4.41
N ASN A 332 18.10 3.11 -3.52
CA ASN A 332 18.37 4.52 -3.23
C ASN A 332 19.86 4.73 -2.90
N GLY A 333 20.53 5.68 -3.55
CA GLY A 333 21.96 5.91 -3.38
C GLY A 333 22.91 4.90 -4.07
N ALA A 334 22.39 4.00 -4.92
CA ALA A 334 23.25 3.15 -5.75
C ALA A 334 24.10 4.00 -6.71
N ASN A 335 25.38 3.68 -6.80
CA ASN A 335 26.36 4.31 -7.70
C ASN A 335 27.36 3.25 -8.18
N SER A 336 28.28 3.63 -9.07
CA SER A 336 29.21 2.66 -9.66
C SER A 336 30.09 1.95 -8.62
N ASN A 337 30.37 2.58 -7.48
CA ASN A 337 31.22 2.02 -6.44
C ASN A 337 30.55 0.88 -5.64
N ASN A 338 29.22 0.90 -5.51
CA ASN A 338 28.47 -0.09 -4.72
C ASN A 338 27.61 -1.04 -5.59
N ILE A 339 27.37 -0.72 -6.86
CA ILE A 339 26.46 -1.48 -7.72
C ILE A 339 26.88 -2.93 -7.93
N LEU A 340 28.18 -3.26 -7.87
CA LEU A 340 28.63 -4.66 -7.97
C LEU A 340 28.08 -5.52 -6.83
N ASN A 341 27.97 -4.98 -5.62
CA ASN A 341 27.41 -5.73 -4.49
C ASN A 341 25.89 -5.82 -4.58
N ILE A 342 25.23 -4.75 -5.04
CA ILE A 342 23.79 -4.74 -5.28
C ILE A 342 23.42 -5.73 -6.39
N SER A 343 24.18 -5.75 -7.49
CA SER A 343 23.97 -6.64 -8.63
C SER A 343 24.04 -8.12 -8.25
N LYS A 344 24.71 -8.47 -7.13
CA LYS A 344 24.74 -9.84 -6.62
C LYS A 344 23.40 -10.33 -6.06
N THR A 345 22.44 -9.44 -5.85
CA THR A 345 21.08 -9.84 -5.47
C THR A 345 20.22 -10.20 -6.68
N LEU A 346 20.67 -9.91 -7.91
CA LEU A 346 20.03 -10.40 -9.14
C LEU A 346 20.02 -11.93 -9.13
N THR A 347 18.86 -12.54 -9.30
CA THR A 347 18.74 -14.01 -9.38
C THR A 347 18.62 -14.44 -10.83
N ARG A 348 19.63 -15.14 -11.32
CA ARG A 348 19.56 -15.90 -12.57
C ARG A 348 20.56 -17.04 -12.61
N ASP A 349 20.15 -18.18 -13.15
CA ASP A 349 21.00 -19.34 -13.41
C ASP A 349 21.24 -19.53 -14.91
N GLN A 350 22.51 -19.57 -15.31
CA GLN A 350 22.91 -19.58 -16.72
C GLN A 350 22.36 -20.76 -17.54
N GLN A 351 22.05 -21.87 -16.90
CA GLN A 351 21.63 -23.11 -17.55
C GLN A 351 20.13 -23.32 -17.43
N ASN A 352 19.57 -23.00 -16.26
CA ASN A 352 18.22 -23.37 -15.88
C ASN A 352 17.21 -22.25 -16.09
N ASP A 353 17.63 -21.01 -16.33
CA ASP A 353 16.71 -19.89 -16.51
C ASP A 353 16.70 -19.37 -17.95
N VAL A 354 15.65 -18.63 -18.30
CA VAL A 354 15.54 -17.96 -19.60
C VAL A 354 16.38 -16.67 -19.63
N PRO A 355 16.80 -16.18 -20.80
CA PRO A 355 17.57 -14.94 -20.91
C PRO A 355 16.87 -13.71 -20.31
N LEU A 356 17.65 -12.66 -20.03
CA LEU A 356 17.15 -11.36 -19.54
C LEU A 356 17.51 -10.22 -20.49
N LEU A 357 16.61 -9.24 -20.62
CA LEU A 357 16.95 -7.86 -20.98
C LEU A 357 17.28 -7.11 -19.69
N VAL A 358 18.54 -6.74 -19.51
CA VAL A 358 19.01 -6.00 -18.33
C VAL A 358 19.24 -4.53 -18.71
N ILE A 359 18.58 -3.63 -17.98
CA ILE A 359 18.85 -2.19 -18.03
C ILE A 359 19.83 -1.86 -16.91
N TYR A 360 21.05 -1.46 -17.26
CA TYR A 360 22.06 -1.00 -16.29
C TYR A 360 22.11 0.53 -16.30
N SER A 361 21.49 1.16 -15.30
CA SER A 361 21.14 2.58 -15.31
C SER A 361 21.43 3.27 -13.97
N LEU A 362 22.65 3.81 -13.84
CA LEU A 362 23.07 4.66 -12.72
C LEU A 362 23.15 6.11 -13.20
N VAL A 363 22.16 6.92 -12.85
CA VAL A 363 21.88 8.14 -13.59
C VAL A 363 22.25 9.43 -12.86
N GLY A 364 22.55 9.35 -11.56
CA GLY A 364 22.86 10.54 -10.76
C GLY A 364 23.96 10.38 -9.71
N ASN A 365 23.93 9.34 -8.87
CA ASN A 365 24.70 9.29 -7.61
C ASN A 365 26.24 9.25 -7.76
N ASP A 366 26.77 9.04 -8.97
CA ASP A 366 28.21 9.18 -9.25
C ASP A 366 28.65 10.67 -9.36
N VAL A 367 27.72 11.60 -9.57
CA VAL A 367 27.94 13.05 -9.52
C VAL A 367 27.14 13.77 -8.44
N CYS A 368 26.10 13.13 -7.91
CA CYS A 368 25.21 13.69 -6.90
C CYS A 368 25.58 13.25 -5.48
N ASN A 369 25.78 14.24 -4.60
CA ASN A 369 26.06 14.04 -3.19
C ASN A 369 25.67 15.30 -2.38
N GLY A 370 25.57 15.15 -1.06
CA GLY A 370 25.26 16.24 -0.12
C GLY A 370 26.47 16.93 0.51
N HIS A 371 27.70 16.63 0.08
CA HIS A 371 28.92 17.17 0.67
C HIS A 371 29.21 18.60 0.23
N GLU A 372 29.73 19.43 1.16
CA GLU A 372 30.07 20.84 0.88
C GLU A 372 31.05 20.97 -0.29
N ASP A 373 32.14 20.20 -0.28
CA ASP A 373 32.99 20.01 -1.46
C ASP A 373 32.43 18.87 -2.34
N THR A 374 31.41 19.22 -3.12
CA THR A 374 30.69 18.25 -3.94
C THR A 374 31.61 17.55 -4.96
N PHE A 375 32.60 18.25 -5.51
CA PHE A 375 33.47 17.73 -6.58
C PHE A 375 34.47 16.70 -6.08
N ALA A 376 34.99 16.86 -4.87
CA ALA A 376 35.90 15.89 -4.25
C ALA A 376 35.24 14.52 -4.00
N HIS A 377 33.91 14.47 -3.99
CA HIS A 377 33.12 13.27 -3.71
C HIS A 377 32.42 12.70 -4.95
N MET A 378 32.66 13.27 -6.14
CA MET A 378 32.18 12.69 -7.41
C MET A 378 33.12 11.59 -7.87
N THR A 379 32.55 10.51 -8.38
CA THR A 379 33.30 9.42 -9.02
C THR A 379 34.18 9.97 -10.14
N THR A 380 35.40 9.44 -10.26
CA THR A 380 36.32 9.80 -11.34
C THR A 380 36.04 8.98 -12.60
N VAL A 381 36.50 9.48 -13.76
CA VAL A 381 36.35 8.78 -15.06
C VAL A 381 36.98 7.37 -15.01
N GLU A 382 38.14 7.23 -14.37
CA GLU A 382 38.83 5.94 -14.23
C GLU A 382 38.06 4.98 -13.33
N GLU A 383 37.55 5.44 -12.20
CA GLU A 383 36.70 4.62 -11.31
C GLU A 383 35.44 4.15 -12.03
N MET A 384 34.73 5.06 -12.72
CA MET A 384 33.51 4.72 -13.44
C MET A 384 33.76 3.67 -14.53
N LEU A 385 34.83 3.83 -15.33
CA LEU A 385 35.24 2.86 -16.34
C LEU A 385 35.48 1.49 -15.70
N ASN A 386 36.31 1.43 -14.66
CA ASN A 386 36.70 0.18 -14.00
C ASN A 386 35.52 -0.50 -13.30
N ASN A 387 34.66 0.28 -12.64
CA ASN A 387 33.47 -0.22 -11.96
C ASN A 387 32.46 -0.80 -12.95
N THR A 388 32.22 -0.11 -14.07
CA THR A 388 31.35 -0.59 -15.15
C THR A 388 31.88 -1.88 -15.75
N LEU A 389 33.18 -1.97 -16.06
CA LEU A 389 33.81 -3.20 -16.57
C LEU A 389 33.68 -4.37 -15.60
N LYS A 390 33.91 -4.14 -14.30
CA LYS A 390 33.75 -5.17 -13.26
C LYS A 390 32.31 -5.69 -13.20
N ASN A 391 31.33 -4.80 -13.32
CA ASN A 391 29.93 -5.22 -13.27
C ASN A 391 29.51 -5.98 -14.54
N LEU A 392 29.94 -5.53 -15.73
CA LEU A 392 29.71 -6.27 -16.98
C LEU A 392 30.37 -7.66 -16.94
N ALA A 393 31.58 -7.76 -16.37
CA ALA A 393 32.26 -9.03 -16.16
C ALA A 393 31.48 -9.95 -15.20
N TYR A 394 30.92 -9.40 -14.13
CA TYR A 394 30.06 -10.14 -13.21
C TYR A 394 28.78 -10.64 -13.89
N LEU A 395 28.08 -9.81 -14.65
CA LEU A 395 26.87 -10.21 -15.37
C LEU A 395 27.13 -11.35 -16.35
N ASP A 396 28.33 -11.44 -16.95
CA ASP A 396 28.68 -12.54 -17.85
C ASP A 396 28.83 -13.88 -17.12
N THR A 397 28.92 -13.88 -15.80
CA THR A 397 28.90 -15.09 -14.95
C THR A 397 27.51 -15.49 -14.48
N VAL A 398 26.51 -14.61 -14.61
CA VAL A 398 25.15 -14.79 -14.08
C VAL A 398 24.13 -14.98 -15.20
N LEU A 399 24.24 -14.17 -16.26
CA LEU A 399 23.23 -14.14 -17.32
C LEU A 399 23.31 -15.38 -18.22
N PRO A 400 22.17 -16.04 -18.52
CA PRO A 400 22.09 -17.08 -19.53
C PRO A 400 22.47 -16.57 -20.91
N LYS A 401 22.98 -17.46 -21.76
CA LYS A 401 23.31 -17.14 -23.15
C LYS A 401 22.06 -16.66 -23.91
N GLY A 402 22.20 -15.57 -24.65
CA GLY A 402 21.10 -14.92 -25.38
C GLY A 402 20.46 -13.77 -24.60
N SER A 403 21.06 -13.36 -23.48
CA SER A 403 20.61 -12.17 -22.76
C SER A 403 21.07 -10.89 -23.47
N HIS A 404 20.54 -9.74 -23.06
CA HIS A 404 20.88 -8.45 -23.62
C HIS A 404 21.08 -7.43 -22.50
N VAL A 405 22.12 -6.61 -22.57
CA VAL A 405 22.42 -5.58 -21.56
C VAL A 405 22.44 -4.22 -22.25
N LEU A 406 21.52 -3.34 -21.85
CA LEU A 406 21.51 -1.92 -22.24
C LEU A 406 22.07 -1.10 -21.09
N THR A 407 23.26 -0.52 -21.27
CA THR A 407 23.82 0.45 -20.34
C THR A 407 23.33 1.85 -20.69
N THR A 408 23.10 2.68 -19.67
CA THR A 408 22.74 4.09 -19.88
C THR A 408 23.84 5.04 -19.44
N GLY A 409 23.90 6.20 -20.08
CA GLY A 409 24.63 7.36 -19.55
C GLY A 409 23.96 7.94 -18.30
N LEU A 410 24.58 8.97 -17.73
CA LEU A 410 24.01 9.76 -16.64
C LEU A 410 22.98 10.76 -17.18
N ALA A 411 22.09 11.22 -16.31
CA ALA A 411 21.12 12.24 -16.65
C ALA A 411 21.76 13.62 -16.80
N ASN A 412 21.14 14.49 -17.59
CA ASN A 412 21.43 15.93 -17.60
C ASN A 412 20.57 16.64 -16.55
N GLY A 413 21.04 16.68 -15.30
CA GLY A 413 20.28 17.32 -14.20
C GLY A 413 20.35 18.85 -14.16
N SER A 414 21.08 19.51 -15.08
CA SER A 414 21.18 20.99 -15.08
C SER A 414 19.84 21.70 -15.25
N LEU A 415 18.87 21.04 -15.90
CA LEU A 415 17.54 21.56 -16.13
C LEU A 415 16.69 21.58 -14.85
N LEU A 416 16.96 20.73 -13.85
CA LEU A 416 16.12 20.61 -12.66
C LEU A 416 15.98 21.94 -11.91
N TYR A 417 17.12 22.59 -11.61
CA TYR A 417 17.11 23.89 -10.96
C TYR A 417 16.41 24.95 -11.82
N GLN A 418 16.68 24.99 -13.13
CA GLN A 418 16.06 25.96 -14.04
C GLN A 418 14.54 25.82 -14.09
N LEU A 419 14.03 24.59 -14.08
CA LEU A 419 12.60 24.28 -14.13
C LEU A 419 11.87 24.57 -12.81
N LEU A 420 12.56 24.48 -11.67
CA LEU A 420 11.90 24.46 -10.36
C LEU A 420 12.21 25.64 -9.43
N HIS A 421 13.38 26.29 -9.52
CA HIS A 421 13.88 27.20 -8.47
C HIS A 421 12.89 28.30 -8.03
N ASP A 422 12.17 28.91 -8.97
CA ASP A 422 11.16 29.96 -8.73
C ASP A 422 9.77 29.42 -8.36
N ARG A 423 9.52 28.12 -8.55
CA ARG A 423 8.23 27.50 -8.26
C ARG A 423 8.05 27.33 -6.76
N ILE A 424 6.81 27.40 -6.30
CA ILE A 424 6.46 27.13 -4.90
C ILE A 424 6.50 25.63 -4.67
N HIS A 425 7.26 25.21 -3.65
CA HIS A 425 7.29 23.83 -3.18
C HIS A 425 5.99 23.52 -2.42
N PRO A 426 5.48 22.26 -2.39
CA PRO A 426 4.26 21.90 -1.66
C PRO A 426 4.13 22.46 -0.23
N ILE A 427 5.23 22.49 0.53
CA ILE A 427 5.27 23.06 1.90
C ILE A 427 4.96 24.57 1.96
N GLY A 428 5.14 25.29 0.85
CA GLY A 428 4.96 26.72 0.72
C GLY A 428 3.64 27.15 0.07
N HIS A 429 2.75 26.21 -0.26
CA HIS A 429 1.43 26.52 -0.82
C HIS A 429 0.49 27.21 0.17
N VAL A 430 0.75 27.06 1.47
CA VAL A 430 0.04 27.70 2.57
C VAL A 430 1.06 28.46 3.41
N GLY A 431 0.65 29.62 3.95
CA GLY A 431 1.55 30.47 4.72
C GLY A 431 2.50 31.29 3.84
N PRO A 432 3.69 31.66 4.35
CA PRO A 432 4.71 32.33 3.56
C PRO A 432 5.18 31.46 2.38
N PRO A 433 5.35 32.03 1.17
CA PRO A 433 5.77 31.25 0.01
C PRO A 433 7.18 30.69 0.20
N ILE A 434 7.32 29.38 0.05
CA ILE A 434 8.60 28.66 0.07
C ILE A 434 8.84 28.09 -1.33
N THR A 435 9.89 28.54 -2.00
CA THR A 435 10.27 28.06 -3.33
C THR A 435 11.19 26.85 -3.24
N TYR A 436 11.42 26.15 -4.35
CA TYR A 436 12.43 25.10 -4.40
C TYR A 436 13.84 25.64 -4.14
N GLU A 437 14.17 26.90 -4.51
CA GLU A 437 15.46 27.50 -4.15
C GLU A 437 15.66 27.58 -2.63
N HIS A 438 14.62 27.96 -1.87
CA HIS A 438 14.67 27.96 -0.41
C HIS A 438 14.92 26.54 0.13
N LEU A 439 14.19 25.54 -0.41
CA LEU A 439 14.37 24.14 -0.01
C LEU A 439 15.79 23.65 -0.31
N TYR A 440 16.30 23.86 -1.53
CA TYR A 440 17.63 23.43 -1.93
C TYR A 440 18.71 24.08 -1.06
N SER A 441 18.61 25.38 -0.80
CA SER A 441 19.55 26.10 0.08
C SER A 441 19.54 25.54 1.50
N TYR A 442 18.35 25.21 2.01
CA TYR A 442 18.19 24.59 3.32
C TYR A 442 18.80 23.19 3.38
N LEU A 443 18.52 22.35 2.38
CA LEU A 443 19.07 20.99 2.29
C LEU A 443 20.60 20.99 2.15
N MET A 444 21.17 21.90 1.34
CA MET A 444 22.62 22.09 1.24
C MET A 444 23.23 22.48 2.58
N CYS A 445 22.59 23.38 3.33
CA CYS A 445 23.05 23.79 4.66
C CYS A 445 23.05 22.63 5.67
N LEU A 446 22.07 21.72 5.57
CA LEU A 446 22.02 20.49 6.39
C LEU A 446 22.97 19.38 5.90
N GLN A 447 23.66 19.58 4.77
CA GLN A 447 24.39 18.54 4.03
C GLN A 447 23.52 17.32 3.67
N LYS A 448 22.23 17.55 3.41
CA LYS A 448 21.20 16.55 3.07
C LYS A 448 20.55 16.74 1.71
N SER A 449 21.09 17.65 0.88
CA SER A 449 20.67 17.70 -0.52
C SER A 449 20.99 16.38 -1.21
N PRO A 450 20.07 15.83 -2.02
CA PRO A 450 20.36 14.65 -2.83
C PRO A 450 21.42 14.95 -3.89
N CYS A 451 21.57 16.22 -4.31
CA CYS A 451 22.55 16.61 -5.32
C CYS A 451 22.98 18.07 -5.19
N ASN A 452 24.00 18.37 -4.38
CA ASN A 452 24.59 19.72 -4.26
C ASN A 452 25.06 20.29 -5.61
N GLY A 453 25.51 19.43 -6.53
CA GLY A 453 25.96 19.84 -7.85
C GLY A 453 24.85 20.48 -8.70
N TRP A 454 23.77 19.75 -8.95
CA TRP A 454 22.68 20.22 -9.83
C TRP A 454 21.65 21.12 -9.13
N LEU A 455 21.39 20.91 -7.83
CA LEU A 455 20.41 21.68 -7.06
C LEU A 455 21.03 22.93 -6.40
N SER A 456 22.06 23.51 -7.04
CA SER A 456 22.72 24.73 -6.59
C SER A 456 22.19 25.95 -7.33
N SER A 457 22.10 27.10 -6.66
CA SER A 457 21.90 28.39 -7.32
C SER A 457 23.12 28.84 -8.14
N ASN A 458 24.29 28.28 -7.87
CA ASN A 458 25.51 28.57 -8.60
C ASN A 458 25.56 27.84 -9.96
N ASP A 459 25.34 28.60 -11.04
CA ASP A 459 25.35 28.06 -12.41
C ASP A 459 26.66 27.39 -12.82
N THR A 460 27.80 27.92 -12.36
CA THR A 460 29.11 27.30 -12.65
C THR A 460 29.22 25.93 -12.01
N VAL A 461 28.72 25.75 -10.78
CA VAL A 461 28.69 24.44 -10.12
C VAL A 461 27.83 23.47 -10.91
N ARG A 462 26.62 23.88 -11.32
CA ARG A 462 25.72 23.04 -12.12
C ARG A 462 26.36 22.63 -13.45
N GLN A 463 26.99 23.56 -14.16
CA GLN A 463 27.68 23.28 -15.43
C GLN A 463 28.84 22.30 -15.25
N MET A 464 29.66 22.47 -14.21
CA MET A 464 30.77 21.55 -13.92
C MET A 464 30.28 20.16 -13.51
N THR A 465 29.19 20.05 -12.75
CA THR A 465 28.55 18.77 -12.44
C THR A 465 28.02 18.09 -13.70
N THR A 466 27.35 18.82 -14.59
CA THR A 466 26.90 18.28 -15.88
C THR A 466 28.08 17.85 -16.75
N GLN A 467 29.18 18.62 -16.78
CA GLN A 467 30.37 18.21 -17.52
C GLN A 467 30.96 16.91 -16.96
N ARG A 468 31.05 16.77 -15.64
CA ARG A 468 31.45 15.49 -15.03
C ARG A 468 30.51 14.37 -15.44
N ALA A 469 29.20 14.59 -15.45
CA ALA A 469 28.22 13.58 -15.84
C ALA A 469 28.39 13.13 -17.31
N VAL A 470 28.71 14.07 -18.21
CA VAL A 470 29.06 13.76 -19.61
C VAL A 470 30.34 12.92 -19.67
N ASP A 471 31.40 13.32 -18.95
CA ASP A 471 32.67 12.57 -18.93
C ASP A 471 32.49 11.14 -18.38
N LEU A 472 31.64 10.97 -17.36
CA LEU A 472 31.32 9.65 -16.80
C LEU A 472 30.44 8.82 -17.74
N SER A 473 29.52 9.46 -18.47
CA SER A 473 28.69 8.79 -19.50
C SER A 473 29.57 8.24 -20.63
N ASP A 474 30.56 9.00 -21.06
CA ASP A 474 31.58 8.53 -22.02
C ASP A 474 32.42 7.38 -21.45
N ALA A 475 32.72 7.38 -20.15
CA ALA A 475 33.39 6.25 -19.48
C ALA A 475 32.53 4.98 -19.52
N VAL A 476 31.23 5.08 -19.22
CA VAL A 476 30.28 3.95 -19.30
C VAL A 476 30.17 3.44 -20.75
N ARG A 477 30.06 4.34 -21.73
CA ARG A 477 30.05 4.03 -23.16
C ARG A 477 31.31 3.28 -23.58
N ASN A 478 32.48 3.77 -23.15
CA ASN A 478 33.77 3.15 -23.45
C ASN A 478 33.91 1.77 -22.79
N ALA A 479 33.52 1.61 -21.53
CA ALA A 479 33.47 0.30 -20.87
C ALA A 479 32.55 -0.68 -21.60
N THR A 480 31.37 -0.19 -22.00
CA THR A 480 30.35 -0.97 -22.71
C THR A 480 30.89 -1.56 -24.02
N TYR A 481 31.52 -0.74 -24.86
CA TYR A 481 32.00 -1.20 -26.17
C TYR A 481 33.40 -1.85 -26.14
N SER A 482 34.17 -1.67 -25.06
CA SER A 482 35.45 -2.37 -24.88
C SER A 482 35.29 -3.77 -24.28
N TYR A 483 34.22 -4.01 -23.52
CA TYR A 483 33.90 -5.33 -23.01
C TYR A 483 33.36 -6.23 -24.12
N SER A 484 33.81 -7.49 -24.16
CA SER A 484 33.34 -8.51 -25.13
C SER A 484 32.64 -9.63 -24.37
N PRO A 485 31.31 -9.55 -24.17
CA PRO A 485 30.57 -10.55 -23.42
C PRO A 485 30.47 -11.88 -24.18
N ARG A 486 30.28 -12.98 -23.44
CA ARG A 486 30.08 -14.32 -23.99
C ARG A 486 28.62 -14.74 -23.97
N ASN A 487 27.86 -14.26 -22.98
CA ASN A 487 26.48 -14.69 -22.73
C ASN A 487 25.43 -13.66 -23.13
N PHE A 488 25.81 -12.41 -23.41
CA PHE A 488 24.86 -11.36 -23.77
C PHE A 488 25.35 -10.42 -24.87
N ASP A 489 24.41 -9.79 -25.57
CA ASP A 489 24.73 -8.62 -26.39
C ASP A 489 24.73 -7.37 -25.52
N VAL A 490 25.56 -6.39 -25.89
CA VAL A 490 25.63 -5.13 -25.15
C VAL A 490 25.41 -3.92 -26.06
N ALA A 491 24.74 -2.90 -25.53
CA ALA A 491 24.57 -1.61 -26.18
C ALA A 491 24.56 -0.48 -25.14
N TYR A 492 24.79 0.73 -25.62
CA TYR A 492 24.80 1.94 -24.82
C TYR A 492 23.75 2.92 -25.36
N LEU A 493 23.10 3.66 -24.45
CA LEU A 493 22.16 4.73 -24.76
C LEU A 493 22.34 5.90 -23.78
N ASP A 494 22.38 7.14 -24.26
CA ASP A 494 22.34 8.30 -23.35
C ASP A 494 20.98 8.35 -22.63
N PHE A 495 20.97 8.68 -21.32
CA PHE A 495 19.72 8.69 -20.56
C PHE A 495 18.73 9.71 -21.16
N PRO A 496 17.50 9.30 -21.53
CA PRO A 496 16.66 10.09 -22.43
C PRO A 496 15.82 11.17 -21.73
N PHE A 497 16.36 11.87 -20.73
CA PHE A 497 15.62 12.90 -19.99
C PHE A 497 15.26 14.11 -20.86
N ASP A 498 16.22 14.64 -21.62
CA ASP A 498 15.97 15.77 -22.53
C ASP A 498 14.94 15.41 -23.63
N ALA A 499 14.91 14.14 -24.05
CA ALA A 499 13.93 13.64 -25.01
C ALA A 499 12.54 13.51 -24.36
N ALA A 500 12.47 13.06 -23.10
CA ALA A 500 11.22 12.97 -22.36
C ALA A 500 10.56 14.34 -22.15
N ILE A 501 11.36 15.36 -21.81
CA ILE A 501 10.87 16.75 -21.72
C ILE A 501 10.26 17.20 -23.05
N LYS A 502 10.98 17.02 -24.17
CA LYS A 502 10.50 17.44 -25.49
C LYS A 502 9.21 16.72 -25.90
N GLU A 503 9.12 15.42 -25.63
CA GLU A 503 7.92 14.63 -25.92
C GLU A 503 6.72 15.11 -25.10
N TRP A 504 6.92 15.40 -23.82
CA TRP A 504 5.87 15.92 -22.94
C TRP A 504 5.38 17.30 -23.35
N GLU A 505 6.30 18.22 -23.69
CA GLU A 505 5.97 19.54 -24.21
C GLU A 505 5.23 19.47 -25.55
N ALA A 506 5.60 18.52 -26.42
CA ALA A 506 4.90 18.29 -27.68
C ALA A 506 3.45 17.83 -27.48
N GLN A 507 3.14 17.18 -26.35
CA GLN A 507 1.80 16.78 -25.94
C GLN A 507 1.03 17.88 -25.19
N GLY A 508 1.63 19.07 -25.05
CA GLY A 508 1.02 20.24 -24.39
C GLY A 508 1.24 20.32 -22.88
N GLY A 509 2.10 19.46 -22.33
CA GLY A 509 2.54 19.54 -20.95
C GLY A 509 3.66 20.56 -20.74
N GLU A 510 4.03 20.80 -19.47
CA GLU A 510 5.17 21.62 -19.08
C GLU A 510 6.25 20.73 -18.44
N ALA A 511 7.53 20.97 -18.77
CA ALA A 511 8.64 20.12 -18.35
C ALA A 511 8.72 19.84 -16.83
N TRP A 512 8.37 20.82 -15.99
CA TRP A 512 8.38 20.67 -14.52
C TRP A 512 7.40 19.60 -14.02
N GLN A 513 6.36 19.27 -14.80
CA GLN A 513 5.35 18.26 -14.45
C GLN A 513 5.88 16.83 -14.54
N LEU A 514 7.11 16.62 -15.05
CA LEU A 514 7.76 15.32 -15.07
C LEU A 514 8.61 15.07 -13.81
N ILE A 515 8.77 16.06 -12.93
CA ILE A 515 9.64 15.99 -11.75
C ILE A 515 8.77 15.74 -10.51
N GLU A 516 9.29 14.95 -9.57
CA GLU A 516 8.70 14.72 -8.26
C GLU A 516 8.55 16.02 -7.48
N ALA A 517 7.33 16.27 -6.98
CA ALA A 517 6.97 17.56 -6.38
C ALA A 517 7.61 17.78 -4.99
N VAL A 518 7.91 16.70 -4.26
CA VAL A 518 8.41 16.82 -2.88
C VAL A 518 9.94 16.88 -2.82
N ASP A 519 10.65 16.11 -3.64
CA ASP A 519 12.12 16.18 -3.66
C ASP A 519 12.67 17.18 -4.69
N GLY A 520 11.87 17.52 -5.72
CA GLY A 520 12.29 18.43 -6.79
C GLY A 520 13.53 17.95 -7.53
N PHE A 521 13.71 16.63 -7.66
CA PHE A 521 14.92 16.01 -8.17
C PHE A 521 14.63 14.80 -9.07
N HIS A 522 13.86 13.82 -8.60
CA HIS A 522 13.57 12.60 -9.36
C HIS A 522 12.49 12.82 -10.41
N ILE A 523 12.41 11.94 -11.41
CA ILE A 523 11.26 11.91 -12.31
C ILE A 523 10.07 11.24 -11.62
N ASN A 524 8.86 11.74 -11.89
CA ASN A 524 7.62 11.19 -11.32
C ASN A 524 7.00 10.10 -12.21
N GLN A 525 5.81 9.64 -11.85
CA GLN A 525 5.07 8.60 -12.59
C GLN A 525 4.88 8.92 -14.09
N PHE A 526 4.62 10.19 -14.45
CA PHE A 526 4.54 10.61 -15.85
C PHE A 526 5.91 10.55 -16.54
N GLY A 527 6.95 11.06 -15.87
CA GLY A 527 8.33 11.00 -16.34
C GLY A 527 8.82 9.57 -16.57
N HIS A 528 8.45 8.65 -15.67
CA HIS A 528 8.68 7.21 -15.82
C HIS A 528 8.02 6.66 -17.07
N GLY A 529 6.74 6.97 -17.28
CA GLY A 529 6.01 6.49 -18.45
C GLY A 529 6.60 7.00 -19.77
N VAL A 530 6.91 8.29 -19.88
CA VAL A 530 7.47 8.88 -21.11
C VAL A 530 8.89 8.34 -21.37
N THR A 531 9.72 8.23 -20.34
CA THR A 531 11.06 7.63 -20.46
C THR A 531 10.98 6.18 -20.92
N SER A 532 10.04 5.41 -20.39
CA SER A 532 9.77 4.03 -20.80
C SER A 532 9.35 3.93 -22.28
N ASP A 533 8.49 4.84 -22.75
CA ASP A 533 8.07 4.89 -24.16
C ASP A 533 9.26 5.12 -25.09
N ILE A 534 10.14 6.07 -24.73
CA ILE A 534 11.33 6.41 -25.53
C ILE A 534 12.31 5.23 -25.57
N LEU A 535 12.56 4.60 -24.42
CA LEU A 535 13.40 3.40 -24.34
C LEU A 535 12.85 2.27 -25.20
N TRP A 536 11.53 2.04 -25.16
CA TRP A 536 10.89 1.02 -25.97
C TRP A 536 11.00 1.30 -27.48
N GLN A 537 10.71 2.53 -27.89
CA GLN A 537 10.86 2.96 -29.29
C GLN A 537 12.31 2.82 -29.76
N TRP A 538 13.28 3.15 -28.92
CA TRP A 538 14.69 2.98 -29.23
C TRP A 538 15.06 1.50 -29.42
N LEU A 539 14.58 0.60 -28.55
CA LEU A 539 14.78 -0.84 -28.69
C LEU A 539 14.18 -1.36 -30.00
N GLN A 540 12.96 -0.96 -30.33
CA GLN A 540 12.31 -1.35 -31.59
C GLN A 540 13.10 -0.85 -32.82
N ALA A 541 13.60 0.37 -32.80
CA ALA A 541 14.31 0.95 -33.94
C ALA A 541 15.74 0.43 -34.11
N ASN A 542 16.48 0.25 -33.00
CA ASN A 542 17.92 0.01 -33.03
C ASN A 542 18.30 -1.44 -32.69
N LYS A 543 17.46 -2.13 -31.94
CA LYS A 543 17.67 -3.50 -31.43
C LYS A 543 16.43 -4.39 -31.60
N PRO A 544 15.75 -4.41 -32.77
CA PRO A 544 14.53 -5.21 -32.94
C PRO A 544 14.76 -6.70 -32.72
N HIS A 545 15.96 -7.20 -32.98
CA HIS A 545 16.34 -8.60 -32.77
C HIS A 545 16.55 -8.98 -31.29
N TRP A 546 16.56 -8.01 -30.36
CA TRP A 546 16.56 -8.27 -28.92
C TRP A 546 15.17 -8.51 -28.37
N LEU A 547 14.11 -8.11 -29.10
CA LEU A 547 12.74 -8.23 -28.65
C LEU A 547 12.13 -9.53 -29.20
N PRO A 548 11.40 -10.30 -28.37
CA PRO A 548 10.71 -11.48 -28.85
C PRO A 548 9.65 -11.11 -29.89
N PRO A 549 9.34 -12.00 -30.85
CA PRO A 549 8.16 -11.82 -31.70
C PRO A 549 6.88 -11.93 -30.86
N LEU A 550 5.77 -11.39 -31.40
CA LEU A 550 4.45 -11.57 -30.79
C LEU A 550 4.11 -13.07 -30.72
N ASN A 551 3.82 -13.57 -29.53
CA ASN A 551 3.38 -14.94 -29.31
C ASN A 551 1.95 -15.12 -29.87
N PRO A 552 1.75 -16.00 -30.87
CA PRO A 552 0.43 -16.22 -31.47
C PRO A 552 -0.59 -16.81 -30.49
N HIS A 553 -0.15 -17.38 -29.36
CA HIS A 553 -0.98 -18.03 -28.35
C HIS A 553 -1.38 -17.13 -27.18
N ASN A 554 -1.00 -15.85 -27.18
CA ASN A 554 -1.37 -14.92 -26.09
C ASN A 554 -2.87 -14.93 -25.77
N ALA A 555 -3.73 -14.95 -26.79
CA ALA A 555 -5.18 -14.99 -26.61
C ALA A 555 -5.72 -16.36 -26.14
N ASP A 556 -4.93 -17.44 -26.28
CA ASP A 556 -5.27 -18.76 -25.76
C ASP A 556 -4.86 -18.89 -24.28
N ILE A 557 -3.67 -18.35 -23.92
CA ILE A 557 -3.15 -18.30 -22.54
C ILE A 557 -4.10 -17.57 -21.59
N GLU A 558 -4.69 -16.45 -22.03
CA GLU A 558 -5.58 -15.62 -21.19
C GLU A 558 -6.90 -16.30 -20.80
N ARG A 559 -7.26 -17.44 -21.41
CA ARG A 559 -8.54 -18.11 -21.10
C ARG A 559 -8.40 -18.93 -19.82
N THR A 560 -9.20 -18.64 -18.79
CA THR A 560 -9.14 -19.33 -17.49
C THR A 560 -10.49 -19.96 -17.12
N GLN A 561 -10.45 -21.14 -16.49
CA GLN A 561 -11.58 -21.74 -15.79
C GLN A 561 -11.28 -21.75 -14.30
N ILE A 562 -12.23 -21.31 -13.47
CA ILE A 562 -12.01 -21.18 -12.03
C ILE A 562 -13.19 -21.80 -11.30
N ILE A 563 -12.89 -22.59 -10.27
CA ILE A 563 -13.87 -23.14 -9.32
C ILE A 563 -13.76 -22.35 -8.03
N TYR A 564 -14.91 -21.90 -7.54
CA TYR A 564 -15.03 -21.25 -6.24
C TYR A 564 -15.90 -22.13 -5.33
N LEU A 565 -15.46 -22.32 -4.08
CA LEU A 565 -16.24 -22.95 -3.02
C LEU A 565 -16.56 -21.89 -1.96
N ASN A 566 -17.85 -21.72 -1.64
CA ASN A 566 -18.33 -20.70 -0.71
C ASN A 566 -17.82 -19.28 -1.02
N GLY A 567 -17.65 -18.97 -2.31
CA GLY A 567 -17.17 -17.65 -2.75
C GLY A 567 -15.66 -17.46 -2.74
N VAL A 568 -14.90 -18.44 -2.24
CA VAL A 568 -13.44 -18.43 -2.22
C VAL A 568 -12.92 -19.31 -3.35
N GLN A 569 -11.90 -18.84 -4.07
CA GLN A 569 -11.28 -19.63 -5.13
C GLN A 569 -10.72 -20.93 -4.53
N ASP A 570 -11.16 -22.06 -5.06
CA ASP A 570 -10.71 -23.38 -4.66
C ASP A 570 -9.60 -23.87 -5.59
N THR A 571 -9.86 -23.84 -6.90
CA THR A 571 -8.88 -24.22 -7.92
C THR A 571 -9.11 -23.45 -9.21
N ASN A 572 -8.09 -23.41 -10.07
CA ASN A 572 -8.17 -22.83 -11.39
C ASN A 572 -7.48 -23.72 -12.42
N ARG A 573 -7.80 -23.47 -13.69
CA ARG A 573 -7.13 -24.02 -14.85
C ARG A 573 -6.86 -22.88 -15.81
N SER A 574 -5.60 -22.52 -15.96
CA SER A 574 -5.12 -21.61 -17.01
C SER A 574 -5.23 -22.28 -18.38
N SER A 575 -5.24 -21.47 -19.44
CA SER A 575 -5.34 -21.93 -20.82
C SER A 575 -6.54 -22.84 -21.13
N ALA A 576 -7.68 -22.55 -20.49
CA ALA A 576 -8.91 -23.27 -20.77
C ALA A 576 -9.38 -22.99 -22.21
N GLY A 577 -9.48 -24.03 -23.04
CA GLY A 577 -10.12 -23.91 -24.36
C GLY A 577 -11.52 -23.28 -24.25
N PRO A 578 -11.98 -22.55 -25.29
CA PRO A 578 -13.29 -21.90 -25.27
C PRO A 578 -14.38 -22.96 -25.11
N TYR A 579 -15.50 -22.61 -24.48
CA TYR A 579 -16.68 -23.48 -24.50
C TYR A 579 -17.17 -23.60 -25.95
N LEU A 580 -16.89 -24.74 -26.59
CA LEU A 580 -17.26 -25.05 -27.98
C LEU A 580 -18.69 -25.63 -28.10
N GLY A 581 -19.47 -25.61 -27.01
CA GLY A 581 -20.81 -26.18 -27.00
C GLY A 581 -21.80 -25.34 -27.82
N GLY A 582 -22.67 -26.02 -28.57
CA GLY A 582 -23.82 -25.40 -29.23
C GLY A 582 -25.04 -25.29 -28.31
N SER A 583 -26.18 -24.88 -28.86
CA SER A 583 -27.46 -24.88 -28.15
C SER A 583 -27.83 -26.30 -27.71
N GLY A 584 -28.11 -26.49 -26.41
CA GLY A 584 -28.45 -27.79 -25.83
C GLY A 584 -29.22 -27.66 -24.51
N ALA A 585 -29.65 -28.80 -23.97
CA ALA A 585 -30.27 -28.86 -22.65
C ALA A 585 -29.20 -28.99 -21.56
N ILE A 586 -29.37 -28.26 -20.45
CA ILE A 586 -28.57 -28.44 -19.23
C ILE A 586 -29.32 -29.41 -18.33
N ASN A 587 -28.69 -30.53 -17.98
CA ASN A 587 -29.21 -31.47 -17.00
C ASN A 587 -28.62 -31.13 -15.63
N ILE A 588 -29.48 -31.02 -14.61
CA ILE A 588 -29.08 -30.79 -13.22
C ILE A 588 -29.31 -32.10 -12.45
N GLY A 589 -28.28 -32.58 -11.74
CA GLY A 589 -28.39 -33.75 -10.87
C GLY A 589 -28.44 -35.13 -11.55
N ASN A 590 -28.30 -35.20 -12.88
CA ASN A 590 -28.23 -36.48 -13.62
C ASN A 590 -27.37 -36.32 -14.89
N TYR A 591 -26.54 -37.32 -15.18
CA TYR A 591 -25.83 -37.47 -16.46
C TYR A 591 -26.43 -38.62 -17.30
N PHE A 592 -27.18 -38.28 -18.36
CA PHE A 592 -27.80 -39.27 -19.26
C PHE A 592 -26.79 -39.86 -20.26
N ASN A 593 -26.08 -40.92 -19.87
CA ASN A 593 -25.29 -41.73 -20.81
C ASN A 593 -25.37 -43.24 -20.50
N GLY A 594 -26.60 -43.76 -20.43
CA GLY A 594 -26.86 -45.19 -20.24
C GLY A 594 -26.51 -45.78 -18.86
N SER A 595 -25.98 -44.96 -17.94
CA SER A 595 -25.66 -45.30 -16.56
C SER A 595 -26.40 -44.34 -15.63
N ASN A 596 -27.18 -44.86 -14.66
CA ASN A 596 -27.96 -44.07 -13.71
C ASN A 596 -27.06 -43.45 -12.63
N ASN A 597 -26.24 -42.48 -13.00
CA ASN A 597 -25.46 -41.69 -12.06
C ASN A 597 -26.23 -40.40 -11.72
N THR A 598 -27.01 -40.46 -10.65
CA THR A 598 -27.76 -39.33 -10.12
C THR A 598 -27.05 -38.72 -8.91
N TYR A 599 -27.06 -37.40 -8.82
CA TYR A 599 -26.67 -36.69 -7.60
C TYR A 599 -27.66 -37.04 -6.47
N ASP A 600 -27.13 -37.45 -5.33
CA ASP A 600 -27.89 -37.71 -4.09
C ASP A 600 -27.57 -36.61 -3.08
N GLY A 601 -28.47 -35.63 -2.99
CA GLY A 601 -28.32 -34.44 -2.16
C GLY A 601 -29.34 -33.35 -2.50
N TYR A 602 -29.23 -32.21 -1.81
CA TYR A 602 -30.10 -31.06 -2.03
C TYR A 602 -29.43 -30.03 -2.93
N ILE A 603 -30.16 -29.55 -3.94
CA ILE A 603 -29.79 -28.39 -4.76
C ILE A 603 -30.88 -27.35 -4.53
N ASP A 604 -30.50 -26.17 -4.06
CA ASP A 604 -31.43 -25.09 -3.74
C ASP A 604 -31.54 -24.11 -4.92
N GLN A 605 -30.43 -23.42 -5.26
CA GLN A 605 -30.38 -22.43 -6.34
C GLN A 605 -29.32 -22.78 -7.39
N VAL A 606 -29.69 -22.66 -8.68
CA VAL A 606 -28.77 -22.73 -9.81
C VAL A 606 -28.98 -21.49 -10.68
N THR A 607 -27.90 -20.73 -10.89
CA THR A 607 -27.88 -19.54 -11.75
C THR A 607 -26.85 -19.74 -12.84
N LEU A 608 -27.23 -19.46 -14.09
CA LEU A 608 -26.31 -19.44 -15.23
C LEU A 608 -26.14 -18.00 -15.71
N TYR A 609 -24.90 -17.56 -15.85
CA TYR A 609 -24.55 -16.25 -16.40
C TYR A 609 -23.96 -16.43 -17.80
N MET A 610 -24.26 -15.48 -18.70
CA MET A 610 -23.73 -15.47 -20.07
C MET A 610 -22.35 -14.80 -20.17
N ASN A 611 -21.79 -14.38 -19.04
CA ASN A 611 -20.47 -13.80 -18.90
C ASN A 611 -19.77 -14.37 -17.66
N ALA A 612 -18.44 -14.42 -17.68
CA ALA A 612 -17.66 -14.75 -16.50
C ALA A 612 -17.92 -13.70 -15.39
N ARG A 613 -18.06 -14.17 -14.15
CA ARG A 613 -18.29 -13.35 -12.96
C ARG A 613 -16.93 -13.05 -12.30
N SER A 614 -16.78 -11.85 -11.73
CA SER A 614 -15.56 -11.53 -10.98
C SER A 614 -15.49 -12.31 -9.67
N ALA A 615 -14.30 -12.48 -9.09
CA ALA A 615 -14.14 -13.12 -7.78
C ALA A 615 -14.98 -12.43 -6.69
N SER A 616 -15.09 -11.10 -6.73
CA SER A 616 -15.95 -10.33 -5.82
C SER A 616 -17.44 -10.59 -6.03
N ASP A 617 -17.89 -10.72 -7.28
CA ASP A 617 -19.29 -11.07 -7.56
C ASP A 617 -19.62 -12.45 -7.02
N ILE A 618 -18.71 -13.42 -7.21
CA ILE A 618 -18.88 -14.80 -6.75
C ILE A 618 -18.86 -14.87 -5.22
N LEU A 619 -17.97 -14.13 -4.56
CA LEU A 619 -17.94 -14.01 -3.11
C LEU A 619 -19.24 -13.40 -2.57
N SER A 620 -19.77 -12.37 -3.24
CA SER A 620 -21.03 -11.74 -2.86
C SER A 620 -22.21 -12.71 -3.01
N ASP A 621 -22.35 -13.33 -4.18
CA ASP A 621 -23.39 -14.32 -4.47
C ASP A 621 -23.38 -15.46 -3.43
N ALA A 622 -22.18 -15.94 -3.04
CA ALA A 622 -22.03 -17.05 -2.11
C ALA A 622 -22.25 -16.70 -0.63
N THR A 623 -21.98 -15.45 -0.21
CA THR A 623 -21.89 -15.12 1.23
C THR A 623 -22.84 -14.02 1.71
N PHE A 624 -23.52 -13.30 0.81
CA PHE A 624 -24.41 -12.21 1.20
C PHE A 624 -25.83 -12.72 1.47
N SER A 625 -26.14 -12.99 2.75
CA SER A 625 -27.36 -13.72 3.14
C SER A 625 -28.65 -12.91 2.99
N THR A 626 -28.67 -11.62 3.37
CA THR A 626 -29.86 -10.76 3.21
C THR A 626 -29.51 -9.28 3.35
N TRP A 627 -30.30 -8.43 2.71
CA TRP A 627 -30.26 -6.99 2.83
C TRP A 627 -31.65 -6.39 2.86
N HIS A 628 -32.02 -5.76 3.96
CA HIS A 628 -33.23 -4.98 4.05
C HIS A 628 -32.88 -3.49 4.13
N SER A 629 -33.00 -2.80 2.98
CA SER A 629 -32.91 -1.33 2.92
C SER A 629 -34.23 -0.66 3.28
N PHE A 630 -35.35 -1.39 3.29
CA PHE A 630 -36.71 -0.90 3.57
C PHE A 630 -37.29 0.15 2.60
N ASP A 631 -36.51 0.67 1.66
CA ASP A 631 -36.94 1.62 0.61
C ASP A 631 -38.04 1.10 -0.32
N CYS A 632 -38.05 -0.22 -0.54
CA CYS A 632 -39.00 -0.89 -1.43
C CYS A 632 -40.17 -1.54 -0.67
N GLY A 633 -40.33 -1.20 0.61
CA GLY A 633 -41.36 -1.71 1.50
C GLY A 633 -40.81 -2.57 2.64
N ILE A 634 -41.61 -2.70 3.70
CA ILE A 634 -41.21 -3.28 4.99
C ILE A 634 -40.70 -4.72 4.88
N SER A 635 -41.27 -5.55 4.00
CA SER A 635 -40.97 -6.98 3.92
C SER A 635 -39.94 -7.34 2.85
N PHE A 636 -39.45 -6.37 2.07
CA PHE A 636 -38.65 -6.64 0.88
C PHE A 636 -37.17 -6.86 1.22
N ASP A 637 -36.58 -7.94 0.70
CA ASP A 637 -35.14 -8.19 0.71
C ASP A 637 -34.53 -7.69 -0.61
N SER A 638 -33.71 -6.66 -0.48
CA SER A 638 -32.88 -6.06 -1.51
C SER A 638 -31.67 -6.94 -1.86
N GLY A 639 -31.40 -8.00 -1.07
CA GLY A 639 -30.37 -9.01 -1.30
C GLY A 639 -30.77 -10.11 -2.29
N PRO A 640 -29.84 -11.04 -2.58
CA PRO A 640 -30.01 -12.04 -3.65
C PRO A 640 -31.02 -13.15 -3.33
N TYR A 641 -31.26 -13.46 -2.05
CA TYR A 641 -32.06 -14.61 -1.62
C TYR A 641 -33.55 -14.32 -1.40
N ARG A 642 -33.97 -13.06 -1.51
CA ARG A 642 -35.37 -12.61 -1.42
C ARG A 642 -36.07 -13.08 -0.14
N ILE A 643 -35.35 -13.08 0.99
CA ILE A 643 -35.86 -13.52 2.29
C ILE A 643 -36.85 -12.47 2.83
N SER A 644 -38.15 -12.76 2.73
CA SER A 644 -39.19 -11.83 3.18
C SER A 644 -39.21 -11.67 4.71
N GLY A 645 -39.33 -10.43 5.18
CA GLY A 645 -39.41 -10.14 6.60
C GLY A 645 -40.81 -9.86 7.14
N THR A 646 -41.02 -10.22 8.40
CA THR A 646 -42.28 -10.05 9.12
C THR A 646 -42.15 -8.95 10.18
N ALA A 647 -42.89 -7.88 9.99
CA ALA A 647 -42.99 -6.76 10.92
C ALA A 647 -44.12 -6.95 11.95
N ASN A 648 -43.88 -6.55 13.19
CA ASN A 648 -44.92 -6.38 14.21
C ASN A 648 -44.74 -5.04 14.91
N ASN A 649 -45.78 -4.20 14.90
CA ASN A 649 -45.77 -2.87 15.53
C ASN A 649 -44.53 -2.02 15.15
N VAL A 650 -44.09 -2.13 13.91
CA VAL A 650 -43.07 -1.25 13.29
C VAL A 650 -43.69 -0.55 12.09
N THR A 651 -43.20 0.65 11.79
CA THR A 651 -43.69 1.48 10.67
C THR A 651 -42.51 2.04 9.90
N LEU A 652 -42.70 2.34 8.61
CA LEU A 652 -41.69 3.03 7.81
C LEU A 652 -41.51 4.46 8.33
N ALA A 653 -40.26 4.89 8.40
CA ALA A 653 -39.85 6.24 8.78
C ALA A 653 -38.67 6.69 7.90
N SER A 654 -38.22 7.94 8.05
CA SER A 654 -36.99 8.38 7.39
C SER A 654 -35.78 7.61 7.92
N GLY A 655 -35.06 6.94 7.02
CA GLY A 655 -33.84 6.19 7.31
C GLY A 655 -32.60 7.08 7.32
N ARG A 656 -31.44 6.44 7.51
CA ARG A 656 -30.14 7.04 7.20
C ARG A 656 -29.98 7.17 5.67
N VAL A 657 -30.42 6.16 4.94
CA VAL A 657 -30.51 6.10 3.47
C VAL A 657 -31.98 5.83 3.16
N GLY A 658 -32.64 6.76 2.48
CA GLY A 658 -34.05 6.59 2.11
C GLY A 658 -34.99 6.34 3.31
N GLN A 659 -35.55 5.13 3.42
CA GLN A 659 -36.52 4.73 4.44
C GLN A 659 -35.94 3.70 5.42
N GLY A 660 -36.30 3.81 6.69
CA GLY A 660 -35.99 2.83 7.73
C GLY A 660 -37.24 2.38 8.49
N LEU A 661 -37.04 1.58 9.54
CA LEU A 661 -38.10 1.11 10.44
C LEU A 661 -38.05 1.82 11.79
N SER A 662 -39.22 2.26 12.27
CA SER A 662 -39.44 2.83 13.60
C SER A 662 -39.93 1.77 14.59
N PHE A 663 -39.26 1.66 15.74
CA PHE A 663 -39.58 0.81 16.89
C PHE A 663 -39.96 1.69 18.08
N ASN A 664 -41.26 1.78 18.39
CA ASN A 664 -41.80 2.73 19.36
C ASN A 664 -42.75 2.11 20.42
N SER A 665 -42.94 0.79 20.39
CA SER A 665 -43.80 0.05 21.31
C SER A 665 -43.02 -1.09 21.94
N SER A 666 -43.39 -1.51 23.15
CA SER A 666 -42.80 -2.66 23.86
C SER A 666 -43.06 -4.02 23.19
N SER A 667 -43.73 -4.02 22.04
CA SER A 667 -44.02 -5.19 21.21
C SER A 667 -43.47 -5.06 19.78
N SER A 668 -42.73 -3.98 19.48
CA SER A 668 -42.12 -3.77 18.18
C SER A 668 -41.02 -4.79 17.89
N TYR A 669 -41.11 -5.49 16.76
CA TYR A 669 -40.01 -6.32 16.25
C TYR A 669 -40.10 -6.50 14.73
N TYR A 670 -38.96 -6.83 14.12
CA TYR A 670 -38.87 -7.25 12.73
C TYR A 670 -38.16 -8.61 12.65
N LYS A 671 -38.74 -9.58 11.95
CA LYS A 671 -38.28 -10.97 12.01
C LYS A 671 -38.00 -11.56 10.63
N LEU A 672 -36.90 -12.30 10.55
CA LEU A 672 -36.42 -13.01 9.38
C LEU A 672 -36.15 -14.48 9.73
N TYR A 673 -36.46 -15.41 8.82
CA TYR A 673 -36.28 -16.85 9.00
C TYR A 673 -35.55 -17.43 7.78
N GLY A 674 -34.77 -18.49 7.99
CA GLY A 674 -34.09 -19.22 6.91
C GLY A 674 -32.57 -19.29 7.04
N PHE A 675 -32.00 -18.86 8.17
CA PHE A 675 -30.54 -18.77 8.32
C PHE A 675 -29.94 -20.07 8.87
N ALA A 676 -29.59 -20.99 7.98
CA ALA A 676 -28.95 -22.26 8.34
C ALA A 676 -27.47 -22.07 8.75
N THR A 677 -26.74 -21.17 8.08
CA THR A 677 -25.29 -20.93 8.31
C THR A 677 -25.01 -20.38 9.71
N ILE A 678 -25.79 -19.40 10.18
CA ILE A 678 -25.67 -18.89 11.56
C ILE A 678 -26.11 -19.93 12.60
N GLY A 679 -26.83 -20.98 12.19
CA GLY A 679 -27.18 -22.13 13.02
C GLY A 679 -26.11 -23.22 13.06
N ALA A 680 -25.04 -23.09 12.26
CA ALA A 680 -23.92 -24.01 12.22
C ALA A 680 -22.77 -23.54 13.13
N ALA A 681 -22.22 -24.47 13.91
CA ALA A 681 -21.12 -24.17 14.82
C ALA A 681 -19.89 -23.69 14.03
N ASN A 682 -19.16 -22.71 14.58
CA ASN A 682 -17.94 -22.12 14.00
C ASN A 682 -18.08 -21.47 12.62
N TYR A 683 -19.30 -21.38 12.08
CA TYR A 683 -19.50 -20.75 10.79
C TYR A 683 -19.31 -19.22 10.92
N PRO A 684 -18.44 -18.58 10.11
CA PRO A 684 -18.22 -17.15 10.18
C PRO A 684 -19.47 -16.34 9.79
N TYR A 685 -19.69 -15.20 10.43
CA TYR A 685 -20.82 -14.33 10.12
C TYR A 685 -20.48 -12.87 10.35
N SER A 686 -21.25 -11.98 9.72
CA SER A 686 -21.20 -10.54 10.00
C SER A 686 -22.57 -9.92 9.90
N ILE A 687 -22.87 -8.99 10.80
CA ILE A 687 -24.14 -8.28 10.87
C ILE A 687 -23.83 -6.79 10.86
N SER A 688 -24.52 -6.03 10.02
CA SER A 688 -24.34 -4.58 9.88
C SER A 688 -25.68 -3.87 9.75
N LEU A 689 -25.83 -2.72 10.40
CA LEU A 689 -27.03 -1.91 10.35
C LEU A 689 -26.76 -0.47 10.81
N TRP A 690 -27.59 0.46 10.35
CA TRP A 690 -27.68 1.80 10.90
C TRP A 690 -28.76 1.85 11.97
N ILE A 691 -28.48 2.55 13.07
CA ILE A 691 -29.44 2.77 14.15
C ILE A 691 -29.49 4.23 14.58
N GLN A 692 -30.66 4.69 15.01
CA GLN A 692 -30.84 5.93 15.72
C GLN A 692 -31.73 5.66 16.93
N ARG A 693 -31.11 5.54 18.12
CA ARG A 693 -31.85 5.24 19.35
C ARG A 693 -32.59 6.47 19.87
N THR A 694 -33.75 6.27 20.49
CA THR A 694 -34.54 7.36 21.13
C THR A 694 -34.55 7.29 22.65
N SER A 695 -34.00 6.22 23.24
CA SER A 695 -33.84 6.06 24.69
C SER A 695 -32.43 5.63 25.07
N THR A 696 -32.00 5.96 26.29
CA THR A 696 -30.71 5.53 26.87
C THR A 696 -30.81 4.22 27.64
N GLY A 697 -31.98 3.56 27.62
CA GLY A 697 -32.20 2.28 28.29
C GLY A 697 -31.53 1.12 27.56
N GLY A 698 -31.54 -0.04 28.21
CA GLY A 698 -31.11 -1.29 27.58
C GLY A 698 -32.10 -1.80 26.54
N GLY A 699 -31.77 -2.91 25.87
CA GLY A 699 -32.67 -3.55 24.90
C GLY A 699 -31.92 -4.42 23.90
N SER A 700 -32.63 -5.41 23.34
CA SER A 700 -32.08 -6.33 22.34
C SER A 700 -32.21 -5.70 20.95
N LEU A 701 -31.09 -5.61 20.22
CA LEU A 701 -31.05 -5.07 18.87
C LEU A 701 -31.10 -6.18 17.83
N VAL A 702 -30.29 -7.22 17.99
CA VAL A 702 -30.28 -8.41 17.12
C VAL A 702 -30.29 -9.67 17.97
N HIS A 703 -31.38 -10.40 17.86
CA HIS A 703 -31.68 -11.61 18.61
C HIS A 703 -31.70 -12.82 17.68
N ILE A 704 -31.00 -13.90 18.03
CA ILE A 704 -30.94 -15.14 17.25
C ILE A 704 -31.62 -16.26 18.04
N SER A 705 -32.51 -17.01 17.39
CA SER A 705 -33.20 -18.15 18.02
C SER A 705 -33.46 -19.32 17.08
N ALA A 706 -33.43 -20.54 17.61
CA ALA A 706 -33.78 -21.76 16.86
C ALA A 706 -35.30 -21.88 16.64
N GLN A 707 -36.12 -21.28 17.51
CA GLN A 707 -37.57 -21.26 17.37
C GLN A 707 -38.05 -19.89 16.94
N SER A 708 -39.07 -19.87 16.07
CA SER A 708 -39.65 -18.64 15.52
C SER A 708 -40.35 -17.75 16.56
N GLY A 709 -40.49 -18.23 17.80
CA GLY A 709 -41.01 -17.51 18.98
C GLY A 709 -39.96 -16.69 19.74
N GLY A 710 -38.67 -16.83 19.44
CA GLY A 710 -37.54 -16.26 20.21
C GLY A 710 -36.88 -17.26 21.18
N GLY A 711 -37.47 -18.45 21.37
CA GLY A 711 -36.97 -19.48 22.30
C GLY A 711 -36.14 -20.59 21.65
N GLY A 712 -35.95 -21.69 22.39
CA GLY A 712 -35.06 -22.80 22.02
C GLY A 712 -33.62 -22.48 22.37
N TRP A 713 -32.68 -22.82 21.49
CA TRP A 713 -31.35 -22.20 21.53
C TRP A 713 -31.51 -20.74 21.12
N CYS A 714 -31.13 -19.81 21.99
CA CYS A 714 -31.27 -18.38 21.71
C CYS A 714 -30.22 -17.53 22.42
N THR A 715 -29.87 -16.40 21.81
CA THR A 715 -28.90 -15.43 22.34
C THR A 715 -29.03 -14.08 21.63
N ASP A 716 -28.75 -13.00 22.35
CA ASP A 716 -28.65 -11.66 21.75
C ASP A 716 -27.23 -11.46 21.23
N PHE A 717 -27.10 -11.21 19.93
CA PHE A 717 -25.82 -10.94 19.28
C PHE A 717 -25.45 -9.46 19.33
N MET A 718 -26.44 -8.57 19.41
CA MET A 718 -26.23 -7.14 19.60
C MET A 718 -27.33 -6.52 20.44
N GLY A 719 -26.97 -5.56 21.28
CA GLY A 719 -27.94 -4.84 22.11
C GLY A 719 -27.29 -3.84 23.06
N PHE A 720 -28.03 -3.46 24.09
CA PHE A 720 -27.61 -2.44 25.06
C PHE A 720 -27.66 -2.93 26.50
N SER A 721 -26.63 -2.56 27.25
CA SER A 721 -26.60 -2.75 28.71
C SER A 721 -27.60 -1.85 29.43
N SER A 722 -27.77 -2.05 30.74
CA SER A 722 -28.58 -1.14 31.58
C SER A 722 -28.00 0.27 31.67
N SER A 723 -26.70 0.44 31.40
CA SER A 723 -25.99 1.72 31.31
C SER A 723 -26.01 2.32 29.89
N GLY A 724 -26.65 1.66 28.91
CA GLY A 724 -26.78 2.14 27.53
C GLY A 724 -25.58 1.85 26.62
N GLN A 725 -24.59 1.11 27.10
CA GLN A 725 -23.41 0.69 26.31
C GLN A 725 -23.82 -0.29 25.22
N LEU A 726 -23.31 -0.08 24.01
CA LEU A 726 -23.45 -1.06 22.92
C LEU A 726 -22.68 -2.33 23.27
N ILE A 727 -23.29 -3.48 23.05
CA ILE A 727 -22.66 -4.78 23.26
C ILE A 727 -22.82 -5.59 21.99
N GLY A 728 -21.72 -6.22 21.55
CA GLY A 728 -21.72 -7.31 20.59
C GLY A 728 -21.36 -8.61 21.30
N SER A 729 -22.09 -9.69 21.03
CA SER A 729 -21.93 -10.95 21.75
C SER A 729 -22.04 -12.16 20.83
N SER A 730 -21.46 -13.28 21.26
CA SER A 730 -21.67 -14.61 20.66
C SER A 730 -21.64 -15.68 21.75
N TYR A 731 -22.03 -16.90 21.40
CA TYR A 731 -22.17 -18.00 22.33
C TYR A 731 -21.10 -19.08 22.11
N SER A 732 -20.45 -19.49 23.19
CA SER A 732 -19.53 -20.63 23.23
C SER A 732 -20.01 -21.65 24.28
N THR A 733 -19.20 -21.98 25.28
CA THR A 733 -19.67 -22.64 26.53
C THR A 733 -20.39 -21.66 27.46
N ALA A 734 -20.14 -20.36 27.31
CA ALA A 734 -20.83 -19.24 27.92
C ALA A 734 -20.97 -18.11 26.89
N VAL A 735 -21.81 -17.10 27.17
CA VAL A 735 -21.87 -15.90 26.32
C VAL A 735 -20.58 -15.10 26.51
N THR A 736 -20.02 -14.62 25.40
CA THR A 736 -18.82 -13.77 25.38
C THR A 736 -19.18 -12.42 24.80
N ASP A 737 -18.88 -11.35 25.54
CA ASP A 737 -19.27 -9.98 25.21
C ASP A 737 -18.06 -9.13 24.78
N VAL A 738 -18.28 -8.27 23.80
CA VAL A 738 -17.45 -7.10 23.49
C VAL A 738 -18.24 -5.86 23.90
N ILE A 739 -17.74 -5.15 24.90
CA ILE A 739 -18.40 -3.96 25.44
C ILE A 739 -17.90 -2.72 24.69
N GLY A 740 -18.83 -2.00 24.08
CA GLY A 740 -18.60 -0.77 23.35
C GLY A 740 -19.03 0.50 24.10
N PRO A 741 -19.00 1.64 23.41
CA PRO A 741 -19.34 2.94 24.00
C PRO A 741 -20.84 3.07 24.27
N VAL A 742 -21.19 4.06 25.12
CA VAL A 742 -22.56 4.56 25.22
C VAL A 742 -22.83 5.42 23.98
N LEU A 743 -23.85 5.08 23.19
CA LEU A 743 -24.19 5.88 22.00
C LEU A 743 -25.18 6.98 22.35
N SER A 744 -25.01 8.14 21.71
CA SER A 744 -25.94 9.27 21.82
C SER A 744 -27.33 8.93 21.27
N VAL A 745 -28.36 9.49 21.90
CA VAL A 745 -29.74 9.42 21.38
C VAL A 745 -29.93 10.38 20.21
N ASN A 746 -30.86 10.04 19.32
CA ASN A 746 -31.25 10.84 18.15
C ASN A 746 -30.10 11.14 17.16
N VAL A 747 -29.05 10.31 17.17
CA VAL A 747 -27.95 10.35 16.19
C VAL A 747 -27.91 9.03 15.44
N TRP A 748 -27.82 9.10 14.11
CA TRP A 748 -27.58 7.91 13.29
C TRP A 748 -26.16 7.42 13.51
N THR A 749 -26.05 6.15 13.89
CA THR A 749 -24.77 5.47 14.16
C THR A 749 -24.78 4.13 13.44
N HIS A 750 -23.73 3.87 12.68
CA HIS A 750 -23.51 2.57 12.07
C HIS A 750 -22.92 1.62 13.11
N VAL A 751 -23.48 0.42 13.21
CA VAL A 751 -23.00 -0.63 14.10
C VAL A 751 -22.84 -1.93 13.33
N ALA A 752 -21.77 -2.67 13.62
CA ALA A 752 -21.57 -3.98 13.05
C ALA A 752 -20.87 -4.93 14.02
N THR A 753 -21.19 -6.21 13.89
CA THR A 753 -20.42 -7.30 14.51
C THR A 753 -19.93 -8.26 13.44
N THR A 754 -18.69 -8.72 13.57
CA THR A 754 -18.12 -9.78 12.73
C THR A 754 -17.61 -10.92 13.61
N PHE A 755 -17.62 -12.14 13.07
CA PHE A 755 -17.15 -13.33 13.76
C PHE A 755 -16.39 -14.27 12.83
N SER A 756 -15.24 -14.75 13.29
CA SER A 756 -14.59 -15.98 12.83
C SER A 756 -13.94 -16.69 14.03
N THR A 757 -13.56 -17.96 13.85
CA THR A 757 -12.85 -18.69 14.92
C THR A 757 -11.49 -18.08 15.27
N THR A 758 -10.85 -17.42 14.31
CA THR A 758 -9.54 -16.77 14.47
C THR A 758 -9.64 -15.45 15.24
N ASN A 759 -10.62 -14.61 14.88
CA ASN A 759 -10.73 -13.25 15.44
C ASN A 759 -11.75 -13.16 16.58
N GLY A 760 -12.57 -14.20 16.77
CA GLY A 760 -13.74 -14.17 17.61
C GLY A 760 -14.72 -13.08 17.22
N VAL A 761 -15.52 -12.61 18.17
CA VAL A 761 -16.46 -11.51 17.92
C VAL A 761 -15.70 -10.20 17.89
N ARG A 762 -15.94 -9.39 16.88
CA ARG A 762 -15.47 -8.00 16.78
C ARG A 762 -16.66 -7.07 16.72
N LEU A 763 -16.56 -5.95 17.42
CA LEU A 763 -17.59 -4.91 17.45
C LEU A 763 -17.06 -3.65 16.77
N TYR A 764 -17.85 -3.08 15.87
CA TYR A 764 -17.52 -1.86 15.13
C TYR A 764 -18.59 -0.79 15.35
N VAL A 765 -18.16 0.47 15.37
CA VAL A 765 -19.02 1.66 15.41
C VAL A 765 -18.50 2.66 14.38
N ASN A 766 -19.36 3.10 13.46
CA ASN A 766 -19.02 4.01 12.36
C ASN A 766 -17.75 3.57 11.59
N GLY A 767 -17.69 2.28 11.24
CA GLY A 767 -16.55 1.69 10.53
C GLY A 767 -15.33 1.37 11.41
N SER A 768 -15.24 1.94 12.62
CA SER A 768 -14.08 1.78 13.50
C SER A 768 -14.23 0.56 14.41
N LEU A 769 -13.19 -0.27 14.50
CA LEU A 769 -13.13 -1.40 15.43
C LEU A 769 -13.05 -0.89 16.88
N ILE A 770 -13.98 -1.34 17.72
CA ILE A 770 -14.07 -0.99 19.14
C ILE A 770 -13.37 -2.03 20.01
N GLY A 771 -13.53 -3.31 19.68
CA GLY A 771 -12.96 -4.38 20.49
C GLY A 771 -13.18 -5.75 19.88
N SER A 772 -12.52 -6.75 20.46
CA SER A 772 -12.58 -8.14 20.04
C SER A 772 -12.48 -9.07 21.24
N THR A 773 -13.11 -10.24 21.16
CA THR A 773 -12.93 -11.31 22.16
C THR A 773 -11.61 -12.08 21.98
N GLY A 774 -10.94 -11.93 20.84
CA GLY A 774 -9.91 -12.87 20.40
C GLY A 774 -10.49 -14.23 20.00
N ALA A 775 -9.63 -15.13 19.54
CA ALA A 775 -10.01 -16.45 19.02
C ALA A 775 -10.97 -17.19 19.96
N MET A 776 -12.11 -17.64 19.43
CA MET A 776 -13.11 -18.37 20.19
C MET A 776 -13.89 -19.34 19.29
N ILE A 777 -14.52 -20.33 19.92
CA ILE A 777 -15.41 -21.29 19.25
C ILE A 777 -16.84 -20.76 19.35
N TYR A 778 -17.59 -20.80 18.25
CA TYR A 778 -19.02 -20.50 18.22
C TYR A 778 -19.82 -21.80 18.33
N SER A 779 -20.55 -21.94 19.43
CA SER A 779 -21.52 -23.03 19.64
C SER A 779 -22.88 -22.56 19.13
N ALA A 780 -23.45 -23.26 18.17
CA ALA A 780 -24.68 -22.86 17.50
C ALA A 780 -25.85 -23.81 17.83
N SER A 781 -27.04 -23.50 17.32
CA SER A 781 -28.27 -24.27 17.53
C SER A 781 -28.29 -25.66 16.87
N GLY A 782 -27.51 -25.85 15.79
CA GLY A 782 -27.64 -27.01 14.90
C GLY A 782 -28.95 -27.03 14.10
N ALA A 783 -29.66 -25.90 14.00
CA ALA A 783 -30.95 -25.77 13.32
C ALA A 783 -31.03 -24.51 12.45
N ILE A 784 -32.04 -24.40 11.58
CA ILE A 784 -32.32 -23.16 10.84
C ILE A 784 -32.80 -22.09 11.81
N ASN A 785 -32.07 -20.98 11.89
CA ASN A 785 -32.35 -19.94 12.88
C ASN A 785 -33.25 -18.82 12.34
N THR A 786 -33.87 -18.15 13.29
CA THR A 786 -34.62 -16.90 13.14
C THR A 786 -33.76 -15.74 13.64
N VAL A 787 -33.69 -14.66 12.86
CA VAL A 787 -33.11 -13.37 13.27
C VAL A 787 -34.26 -12.43 13.61
N THR A 788 -34.29 -11.90 14.83
CA THR A 788 -35.28 -10.91 15.27
C THR A 788 -34.57 -9.60 15.61
N LEU A 789 -34.99 -8.52 14.97
CA LEU A 789 -34.50 -7.17 15.21
C LEU A 789 -35.42 -6.45 16.20
N GLY A 790 -34.79 -5.75 17.13
CA GLY A 790 -35.42 -4.85 18.08
C GLY A 790 -36.15 -5.51 19.26
N SER A 791 -36.08 -6.83 19.44
CA SER A 791 -36.65 -7.52 20.60
C SER A 791 -36.10 -8.93 20.78
N SER A 792 -35.89 -9.36 22.03
CA SER A 792 -35.66 -10.76 22.41
C SER A 792 -36.94 -11.57 22.67
N ARG A 793 -38.11 -10.94 22.48
CA ARG A 793 -39.44 -11.57 22.56
C ARG A 793 -39.72 -12.35 23.86
N ALA A 794 -39.18 -11.84 24.97
CA ALA A 794 -39.35 -12.40 26.33
C ALA A 794 -38.82 -13.83 26.52
N ALA A 795 -37.90 -14.29 25.67
CA ALA A 795 -37.21 -15.55 25.88
C ALA A 795 -36.15 -15.45 26.99
N SER A 796 -36.12 -16.43 27.90
CA SER A 796 -35.04 -16.60 28.89
C SER A 796 -33.82 -17.22 28.20
N CYS A 797 -33.06 -16.40 27.48
CA CYS A 797 -31.82 -16.83 26.82
C CYS A 797 -30.64 -16.82 27.79
N GLY A 798 -29.48 -17.32 27.34
CA GLY A 798 -28.26 -17.26 28.16
C GLY A 798 -28.00 -15.85 28.68
N THR A 799 -27.65 -15.72 29.96
CA THR A 799 -27.41 -14.40 30.57
C THR A 799 -26.15 -13.77 29.98
N ASN A 800 -26.31 -12.60 29.36
CA ASN A 800 -25.21 -11.75 28.89
C ASN A 800 -25.39 -10.33 29.45
N SER A 801 -24.49 -9.42 29.08
CA SER A 801 -24.55 -8.03 29.56
C SER A 801 -25.64 -7.19 28.87
N ILE A 802 -26.36 -7.74 27.88
CA ILE A 802 -27.47 -7.08 27.18
C ILE A 802 -28.72 -7.22 28.02
N VAL A 803 -29.44 -6.11 28.21
CA VAL A 803 -30.74 -6.14 28.87
C VAL A 803 -31.76 -6.67 27.87
N ALA A 804 -32.23 -7.89 28.10
CA ALA A 804 -33.30 -8.49 27.32
C ALA A 804 -34.53 -7.57 27.31
N GLY A 805 -34.97 -7.16 26.12
CA GLY A 805 -36.06 -6.20 26.00
C GLY A 805 -36.19 -5.62 24.60
N THR A 806 -37.06 -4.62 24.47
CA THR A 806 -37.35 -3.97 23.19
C THR A 806 -36.42 -2.79 22.96
N PHE A 807 -35.84 -2.70 21.76
CA PHE A 807 -35.12 -1.52 21.28
C PHE A 807 -36.12 -0.40 20.92
N TYR A 808 -35.82 0.83 21.35
CA TYR A 808 -36.59 2.01 20.98
C TYR A 808 -35.76 2.93 20.09
N GLY A 809 -36.22 3.17 18.87
CA GLY A 809 -35.51 3.98 17.89
C GLY A 809 -35.83 3.62 16.46
N TYR A 810 -34.92 4.02 15.56
CA TYR A 810 -34.98 3.74 14.14
C TYR A 810 -33.85 2.79 13.74
N LEU A 811 -34.12 1.93 12.77
CA LEU A 811 -33.16 1.01 12.17
C LEU A 811 -33.23 1.15 10.66
N ASP A 812 -32.08 1.05 10.01
CA ASP A 812 -31.97 1.13 8.57
C ASP A 812 -30.83 0.23 8.05
N GLU A 813 -30.88 -0.14 6.77
CA GLU A 813 -29.80 -0.81 6.05
C GLU A 813 -29.31 -2.11 6.73
N PHE A 814 -30.23 -2.98 7.17
CA PHE A 814 -29.88 -4.23 7.83
C PHE A 814 -29.28 -5.23 6.83
N ARG A 815 -28.07 -5.71 7.12
CA ARG A 815 -27.32 -6.67 6.30
C ARG A 815 -26.77 -7.80 7.15
N LEU A 816 -26.87 -9.02 6.63
CA LEU A 816 -26.29 -10.23 7.22
C LEU A 816 -25.45 -10.95 6.16
N TYR A 817 -24.24 -11.35 6.56
CA TYR A 817 -23.29 -12.08 5.74
C TYR A 817 -22.93 -13.40 6.43
N SER A 818 -22.78 -14.45 5.65
CA SER A 818 -22.25 -15.75 6.07
C SER A 818 -20.72 -15.81 5.85
N ARG A 819 -20.04 -14.72 6.22
CA ARG A 819 -18.58 -14.61 6.28
C ARG A 819 -18.17 -13.53 7.29
N GLU A 820 -16.90 -13.55 7.71
CA GLU A 820 -16.31 -12.38 8.38
C GLU A 820 -16.06 -11.28 7.34
N LEU A 821 -16.60 -10.07 7.58
CA LEU A 821 -16.28 -8.88 6.81
C LEU A 821 -14.91 -8.34 7.24
N SER A 822 -14.15 -7.82 6.28
CA SER A 822 -12.91 -7.10 6.58
C SER A 822 -13.21 -5.75 7.24
N ALA A 823 -12.22 -5.14 7.89
CA ALA A 823 -12.39 -3.78 8.43
C ALA A 823 -12.71 -2.75 7.33
N ALA A 824 -12.16 -2.94 6.12
CA ALA A 824 -12.46 -2.12 4.96
C ALA A 824 -13.92 -2.30 4.51
N ASP A 825 -14.43 -3.54 4.44
CA ASP A 825 -15.83 -3.82 4.11
C ASP A 825 -16.78 -3.11 5.10
N VAL A 826 -16.51 -3.22 6.40
CA VAL A 826 -17.33 -2.56 7.44
C VAL A 826 -17.26 -1.04 7.34
N THR A 827 -16.09 -0.48 7.01
CA THR A 827 -15.89 0.97 6.81
C THR A 827 -16.67 1.49 5.60
N ALA A 828 -16.69 0.73 4.50
CA ALA A 828 -17.50 1.08 3.33
C ALA A 828 -19.00 1.11 3.66
N LEU A 829 -19.51 0.13 4.42
CA LEU A 829 -20.91 0.11 4.86
C LEU A 829 -21.27 1.26 5.82
N ALA A 830 -20.28 1.80 6.54
CA ALA A 830 -20.42 2.93 7.45
C ALA A 830 -20.43 4.29 6.72
N ASN A 831 -20.11 4.32 5.42
CA ASN A 831 -20.12 5.52 4.59
C ASN A 831 -20.96 5.28 3.31
N PRO A 832 -22.27 4.99 3.48
CA PRO A 832 -23.16 4.65 2.37
C PRO A 832 -23.51 5.86 1.49
#